data_AF-A0A1G2AU52-F1
#
_entry.id   AF-A0A1G2AU52-F1
#
_cell.length_a   1.000
_cell.length_b   1.000
_cell.length_c   1.000
_cell.angle_alpha   90.00
_cell.angle_beta   90.00
_cell.angle_gamma   90.00
#
_symmetry.space_group_name_H-M   'P 1'
#
loop_
_entity.id
_entity.type
_entity.pdbx_description
1 polymer ?
#
loop_
_entity_poly.entity_id
_entity_poly.type
_entity_poly.pdbx_seq_one_letter_code
_entity_poly.pdbx_strand_id
1 'polypeptide(L)'
;MQEKHKLVVRAVCVWPHRQKNFRRRRVLQPQLNVFGHVLSFFIACFGVISLVSIVLGLQHESLAKNSFEAMSVEPSIAHSTNNKNTRPNITTDKQISDILSQGYIGTYGAPPALPLIRIQEQRSLRPLDVQRNKPTRSSEPNSHESTLPLARADWENLAHTYATHVLLTSVTFPQSQKKPQLQHNRTQPSKTKHTQNNIQNKAAVTSKKWQSKKIAESYKTLHIDAGKAATFWVDFQNTGTETWRSTGKHFIALNVTNPAGRESFFHHMFWPKSFRPAIMKDNEVPPGKTTRIFFALQAPDAGGTFEESFALVAENLLWIPGGEVTLKIKVNDPPPLYSAKKVSQSFDTMNITPGQAFTFWVEFKNTGRSPWYNDGENFIALNVADPSGRTSPFQHESWKEFPYRPTRLDQKKVTPGEIGRFTSALKAPETQGNYVENFHIVSENLTWISGGHVRLPVIVKQKPGNTKKAANEPNIRIGLYEPQNSVQMKSFYGTLTLQRTNGEILETFSEDTIVVLNYQNAVYTASIADRSYSDPQPFRVTSEAKKGVIEIVNYENRPPWNAALNDNTFRGALELVVNNKTQTLWVVNELPLESYLYGIAEAGNENDVDYLKALMTAARTYALYHYQNPTKYAGAPFLLTATAADQLYRGFGFESRASNIAKAAKETSGRVVTYQGEVVVTPYFSQSDGRTRAWEEVWAGGPKPWLVSVPDPCCTEKELLGHGIGMSAAGARHFANEGKSWDWILTYYYTGVALQEWY
;
A
#
# COMPACT_ATOMS: atom_id res chain seq x y z
N MET A 1 18.17 -25.32 -40.96
CA MET A 1 16.72 -25.59 -40.86
C MET A 1 16.54 -27.04 -40.48
N GLN A 2 15.46 -27.39 -39.75
CA GLN A 2 14.97 -28.78 -39.48
C GLN A 2 15.95 -29.71 -38.71
N GLU A 3 15.61 -30.31 -37.57
CA GLU A 3 14.59 -31.36 -37.30
C GLU A 3 14.92 -32.72 -37.95
N LYS A 4 14.88 -33.88 -37.27
CA LYS A 4 14.58 -34.24 -35.86
C LYS A 4 14.95 -35.73 -35.55
N HIS A 5 14.73 -36.15 -34.29
CA HIS A 5 14.53 -37.55 -33.80
C HIS A 5 15.72 -38.53 -33.52
N LYS A 6 16.12 -38.54 -32.23
CA LYS A 6 16.07 -39.65 -31.24
C LYS A 6 16.61 -41.09 -31.53
N LEU A 7 17.24 -41.60 -30.45
CA LEU A 7 17.23 -42.97 -29.89
C LEU A 7 18.31 -43.98 -30.30
N VAL A 8 19.15 -44.36 -29.32
CA VAL A 8 19.75 -45.72 -29.18
C VAL A 8 19.75 -46.08 -27.69
N VAL A 9 19.50 -47.36 -27.36
CA VAL A 9 19.59 -47.95 -26.02
C VAL A 9 20.51 -49.18 -26.11
N ARG A 10 21.30 -49.47 -25.06
CA ARG A 10 21.88 -50.80 -24.81
C ARG A 10 21.79 -51.17 -23.32
N ALA A 11 21.63 -52.47 -23.07
CA ALA A 11 21.44 -53.12 -21.76
C ALA A 11 22.27 -54.44 -21.72
N VAL A 12 21.81 -55.49 -20.98
CA VAL A 12 22.43 -56.86 -20.84
C VAL A 12 23.62 -56.87 -19.84
N CYS A 13 23.74 -57.72 -18.80
CA CYS A 13 22.96 -58.85 -18.22
C CYS A 13 23.44 -59.14 -16.75
N VAL A 14 22.88 -60.00 -15.87
CA VAL A 14 21.69 -60.89 -15.86
C VAL A 14 21.05 -61.12 -14.45
N TRP A 15 21.22 -62.29 -13.81
CA TRP A 15 20.50 -62.90 -12.65
C TRP A 15 21.23 -64.26 -12.29
N PRO A 16 20.80 -65.20 -11.39
CA PRO A 16 19.55 -65.32 -10.58
C PRO A 16 19.62 -65.93 -9.12
N HIS A 17 18.49 -65.84 -8.37
CA HIS A 17 17.92 -66.87 -7.42
C HIS A 17 18.64 -67.21 -6.06
N ARG A 18 18.05 -67.76 -4.96
CA ARG A 18 16.72 -68.26 -4.47
C ARG A 18 16.44 -67.67 -3.04
N GLN A 19 15.23 -67.42 -2.47
CA GLN A 19 13.95 -68.17 -2.24
C GLN A 19 13.86 -69.09 -0.98
N LYS A 20 13.28 -68.62 0.16
CA LYS A 20 12.08 -69.17 0.87
C LYS A 20 11.74 -68.54 2.26
N ASN A 21 10.53 -68.83 2.78
CA ASN A 21 9.85 -68.19 3.94
C ASN A 21 9.76 -69.08 5.21
N PHE A 22 9.42 -68.52 6.39
CA PHE A 22 8.38 -69.06 7.31
C PHE A 22 7.83 -68.02 8.34
N ARG A 23 6.71 -68.32 9.02
CA ARG A 23 6.04 -67.53 10.09
C ARG A 23 5.61 -68.44 11.27
N ARG A 24 5.67 -67.99 12.55
CA ARG A 24 4.55 -68.05 13.56
C ARG A 24 4.96 -67.74 15.05
N ARG A 25 4.10 -66.92 15.69
CA ARG A 25 3.55 -66.93 17.08
C ARG A 25 4.37 -67.38 18.34
N ARG A 26 4.52 -66.41 19.27
CA ARG A 26 4.04 -66.37 20.69
C ARG A 26 4.34 -67.54 21.67
N VAL A 27 5.16 -67.27 22.70
CA VAL A 27 5.23 -67.95 24.03
C VAL A 27 5.49 -66.88 25.14
N LEU A 28 5.38 -67.23 26.43
CA LEU A 28 5.39 -66.33 27.61
C LEU A 28 6.78 -66.21 28.34
N GLN A 29 6.80 -65.33 29.36
CA GLN A 29 7.70 -65.26 30.54
C GLN A 29 7.83 -66.60 31.34
N PRO A 30 8.63 -66.74 32.43
CA PRO A 30 9.43 -65.74 33.18
C PRO A 30 10.89 -66.16 33.56
N GLN A 31 11.65 -65.21 34.15
CA GLN A 31 12.66 -65.47 35.20
C GLN A 31 12.77 -64.27 36.16
N LEU A 32 13.33 -64.50 37.37
CA LEU A 32 13.45 -63.53 38.46
C LEU A 32 14.77 -63.75 39.23
N ASN A 33 14.98 -62.97 40.31
CA ASN A 33 16.15 -62.93 41.22
C ASN A 33 17.37 -62.18 40.63
N VAL A 34 17.98 -61.15 41.25
CA VAL A 34 18.26 -60.75 42.67
C VAL A 34 19.67 -61.14 43.12
N PHE A 35 20.48 -60.11 43.38
CA PHE A 35 21.60 -60.08 44.32
C PHE A 35 21.77 -58.61 44.80
N GLY A 36 22.33 -58.38 45.99
CA GLY A 36 22.60 -57.04 46.50
C GLY A 36 23.40 -57.03 47.80
N HIS A 37 24.07 -55.91 48.09
CA HIS A 37 24.80 -55.57 49.31
C HIS A 37 25.10 -54.04 49.28
N VAL A 38 25.54 -53.34 50.33
CA VAL A 38 25.09 -53.21 51.75
C VAL A 38 26.00 -52.14 52.44
N LEU A 39 25.42 -51.32 53.33
CA LEU A 39 26.06 -50.50 54.41
C LEU A 39 26.66 -49.08 54.12
N SER A 40 26.04 -48.07 54.75
CA SER A 40 26.56 -46.87 55.49
C SER A 40 27.57 -45.88 54.85
N PHE A 41 27.56 -44.56 55.14
CA PHE A 41 27.36 -43.86 56.44
C PHE A 41 26.52 -42.55 56.35
N PHE A 42 26.41 -41.80 57.46
CA PHE A 42 25.39 -40.76 57.74
C PHE A 42 25.97 -39.37 58.12
N ILE A 43 25.15 -38.31 57.96
CA ILE A 43 25.08 -36.96 58.63
C ILE A 43 24.32 -36.03 57.63
N ALA A 44 23.11 -35.45 57.81
CA ALA A 44 22.37 -34.82 58.94
C ALA A 44 22.83 -33.37 59.24
N CYS A 45 22.01 -32.32 59.46
CA CYS A 45 20.56 -32.11 59.74
C CYS A 45 20.00 -30.96 58.81
N PHE A 46 18.70 -30.67 58.59
CA PHE A 46 17.60 -30.17 59.46
C PHE A 46 18.00 -29.01 60.41
N GLY A 47 17.27 -27.90 60.61
CA GLY A 47 16.07 -27.33 59.94
C GLY A 47 15.26 -26.34 60.84
N VAL A 48 14.19 -25.72 60.30
CA VAL A 48 12.89 -25.41 60.98
C VAL A 48 12.70 -24.13 61.87
N ILE A 49 11.68 -23.30 61.54
CA ILE A 49 10.85 -22.34 62.39
C ILE A 49 11.53 -21.06 62.97
N SER A 50 10.89 -19.90 63.27
CA SER A 50 9.72 -19.13 62.75
C SER A 50 9.62 -17.73 63.43
N LEU A 51 8.85 -16.79 62.84
CA LEU A 51 8.03 -15.71 63.46
C LEU A 51 8.55 -14.88 64.68
N VAL A 52 8.51 -13.54 64.55
CA VAL A 52 7.68 -12.55 65.32
C VAL A 52 8.20 -11.11 65.11
N SER A 53 7.28 -10.13 65.04
CA SER A 53 7.56 -8.69 64.89
C SER A 53 7.71 -7.97 66.24
N ILE A 54 8.41 -6.82 66.28
CA ILE A 54 8.11 -5.71 67.22
C ILE A 54 8.67 -4.37 66.72
N VAL A 55 8.15 -3.26 67.27
CA VAL A 55 8.33 -1.86 66.83
C VAL A 55 9.24 -1.09 67.79
N LEU A 56 10.01 -0.12 67.27
CA LEU A 56 10.46 1.18 67.82
C LEU A 56 11.72 1.64 67.04
N GLY A 57 11.98 2.91 66.71
CA GLY A 57 11.21 4.15 66.93
C GLY A 57 11.98 5.17 67.77
N LEU A 58 12.57 6.20 67.15
CA LEU A 58 13.12 7.40 67.83
C LEU A 58 13.28 8.59 66.85
N GLN A 59 13.40 9.80 67.38
CA GLN A 59 13.39 11.09 66.64
C GLN A 59 14.61 11.96 66.95
N HIS A 60 14.93 12.89 66.04
CA HIS A 60 15.22 14.33 66.25
C HIS A 60 15.55 14.91 64.85
N GLU A 61 15.50 16.20 64.52
CA GLU A 61 14.74 17.42 64.89
C GLU A 61 15.57 18.63 64.41
N SER A 62 14.98 19.84 64.44
CA SER A 62 15.49 21.17 64.04
C SER A 62 15.33 21.53 62.54
N LEU A 63 14.70 22.65 62.14
CA LEU A 63 14.69 24.07 62.59
C LEU A 63 15.93 24.85 62.07
N ALA A 64 15.85 26.07 61.51
CA ALA A 64 14.70 26.95 61.29
C ALA A 64 14.87 27.95 60.10
N LYS A 65 13.79 28.73 59.91
CA LYS A 65 13.57 29.94 59.08
C LYS A 65 14.77 30.89 58.87
N ASN A 66 14.82 31.51 57.68
CA ASN A 66 14.73 32.97 57.38
C ASN A 66 15.08 33.16 55.88
N SER A 67 14.48 33.95 54.99
CA SER A 67 13.73 35.24 55.01
C SER A 67 14.56 36.48 55.36
N PHE A 68 14.94 37.29 54.36
CA PHE A 68 14.57 38.71 54.25
C PHE A 68 14.96 39.33 52.88
N GLU A 69 14.45 40.55 52.67
CA GLU A 69 14.58 41.53 51.57
C GLU A 69 15.96 41.63 50.88
N ALA A 70 16.13 41.91 49.58
CA ALA A 70 15.54 42.94 48.69
C ALA A 70 16.12 44.36 48.86
N MET A 71 16.92 44.83 47.88
CA MET A 71 17.09 46.26 47.56
C MET A 71 17.67 46.46 46.15
N SER A 72 17.41 47.64 45.57
CA SER A 72 17.65 47.99 44.16
C SER A 72 18.87 48.89 43.94
N VAL A 73 19.60 48.71 42.84
CA VAL A 73 20.50 49.74 42.28
C VAL A 73 20.47 49.74 40.74
N GLU A 74 19.97 50.85 40.18
CA GLU A 74 20.38 51.45 38.90
C GLU A 74 21.16 52.75 39.27
N PRO A 75 21.94 53.46 38.39
CA PRO A 75 21.56 53.80 37.02
C PRO A 75 22.74 54.04 36.02
N SER A 76 22.47 54.83 34.97
CA SER A 76 23.39 55.55 34.05
C SER A 76 24.01 54.78 32.87
N ILE A 77 24.28 55.33 31.67
CA ILE A 77 23.73 56.38 30.75
C ILE A 77 24.88 56.95 29.89
N ALA A 78 24.83 56.71 28.57
CA ALA A 78 25.37 57.53 27.45
C ALA A 78 24.83 56.91 26.13
N HIS A 79 24.25 57.60 25.13
CA HIS A 79 24.72 58.72 24.28
C HIS A 79 25.95 58.36 23.44
N SER A 80 26.05 58.62 22.12
CA SER A 80 25.22 59.39 21.14
C SER A 80 25.54 58.90 19.68
N THR A 81 24.93 59.26 18.54
CA THR A 81 23.60 59.80 18.10
C THR A 81 23.47 59.69 16.55
N ASN A 82 22.25 59.77 15.99
CA ASN A 82 21.91 59.99 14.55
C ASN A 82 22.22 58.82 13.57
N ASN A 83 21.64 58.73 12.35
CA ASN A 83 20.75 59.66 11.62
C ASN A 83 19.66 58.99 10.75
N LYS A 84 18.57 59.74 10.56
CA LYS A 84 17.40 59.68 9.67
C LYS A 84 17.37 58.85 8.36
N ASN A 85 16.15 58.36 8.06
CA ASN A 85 15.46 58.28 6.74
C ASN A 85 15.97 57.24 5.69
N THR A 86 15.17 56.70 4.75
CA THR A 86 13.76 56.96 4.33
C THR A 86 13.10 55.68 3.74
N ARG A 87 11.74 55.62 3.68
CA ARG A 87 10.98 54.74 2.74
C ARG A 87 10.91 55.40 1.34
N PRO A 88 10.74 54.68 0.21
CA PRO A 88 9.53 53.92 -0.18
C PRO A 88 9.82 52.42 -0.46
N ASN A 89 8.89 51.45 -0.54
CA ASN A 89 7.46 51.38 -0.92
C ASN A 89 7.17 51.35 -2.44
N ILE A 90 6.06 50.70 -2.83
CA ILE A 90 5.47 50.59 -4.20
C ILE A 90 6.02 49.45 -5.11
N THR A 91 5.28 48.31 -5.08
CA THR A 91 4.73 47.48 -6.19
C THR A 91 5.68 46.86 -7.28
N THR A 92 5.27 45.95 -8.18
CA THR A 92 3.94 45.37 -8.54
C THR A 92 4.08 43.95 -9.11
N ASP A 93 3.07 43.10 -8.87
CA ASP A 93 2.41 42.13 -9.78
C ASP A 93 3.11 41.34 -10.90
N LYS A 94 2.52 40.15 -11.14
CA LYS A 94 2.50 39.32 -12.37
C LYS A 94 3.77 38.56 -12.78
N GLN A 95 3.68 37.41 -13.48
CA GLN A 95 2.70 36.30 -13.56
C GLN A 95 3.23 35.29 -14.60
N ILE A 96 2.83 34.00 -14.53
CA ILE A 96 2.78 33.04 -15.67
C ILE A 96 4.16 32.65 -16.27
N SER A 97 4.43 31.43 -16.74
CA SER A 97 3.92 30.07 -16.45
C SER A 97 4.92 29.04 -17.02
N ASP A 98 4.74 27.78 -16.63
CA ASP A 98 5.13 26.52 -17.29
C ASP A 98 5.81 26.56 -18.68
N ILE A 99 6.86 25.75 -18.86
CA ILE A 99 6.83 24.62 -19.81
C ILE A 99 7.93 23.59 -19.49
N LEU A 100 7.76 22.37 -20.00
CA LEU A 100 8.42 21.14 -19.56
C LEU A 100 9.78 20.84 -20.22
N SER A 101 10.59 20.07 -19.48
CA SER A 101 11.49 19.00 -19.95
C SER A 101 12.52 19.29 -21.04
N GLN A 102 13.80 19.31 -20.65
CA GLN A 102 14.83 18.46 -21.27
C GLN A 102 15.70 17.82 -20.17
N GLY A 103 16.18 16.61 -20.41
CA GLY A 103 17.02 15.88 -19.45
C GLY A 103 18.51 16.16 -19.67
N TYR A 104 19.27 16.29 -18.59
CA TYR A 104 20.73 16.37 -18.62
C TYR A 104 21.36 15.35 -17.67
N ILE A 105 22.42 14.70 -18.14
CA ILE A 105 23.29 13.83 -17.33
C ILE A 105 24.41 14.74 -16.79
N GLY A 106 24.54 14.88 -15.47
CA GLY A 106 25.51 15.79 -14.86
C GLY A 106 25.72 15.57 -13.37
N THR A 107 26.87 14.96 -13.06
CA THR A 107 27.73 15.09 -11.85
C THR A 107 27.22 15.83 -10.59
N TYR A 108 27.50 15.21 -9.43
CA TYR A 108 27.36 15.78 -8.09
C TYR A 108 27.85 17.23 -7.92
N GLY A 109 27.02 18.04 -7.26
CA GLY A 109 27.40 19.30 -6.61
C GLY A 109 26.52 19.51 -5.38
N ALA A 110 27.11 19.80 -4.22
CA ALA A 110 26.36 19.96 -2.97
C ALA A 110 25.76 21.37 -2.86
N PRO A 111 24.46 21.52 -2.52
CA PRO A 111 23.87 22.83 -2.25
C PRO A 111 24.30 23.35 -0.85
N PRO A 112 24.51 24.67 -0.69
CA PRO A 112 24.83 25.26 0.61
C PRO A 112 23.60 25.32 1.53
N ALA A 113 23.84 25.39 2.84
CA ALA A 113 22.77 25.48 3.85
C ALA A 113 22.01 26.82 3.78
N LEU A 114 20.68 26.76 3.95
CA LEU A 114 19.81 27.93 4.13
C LEU A 114 19.37 28.09 5.60
N PRO A 115 19.10 29.31 6.07
CA PRO A 115 18.95 29.61 7.50
C PRO A 115 17.57 29.25 8.06
N LEU A 116 17.56 28.78 9.32
CA LEU A 116 16.33 28.56 10.10
C LEU A 116 15.67 29.88 10.51
N ILE A 117 14.43 30.10 10.07
CA ILE A 117 13.56 31.18 10.55
C ILE A 117 12.88 30.73 11.85
N ARG A 118 12.84 31.60 12.87
CA ARG A 118 12.40 31.24 14.24
C ARG A 118 11.59 32.36 14.92
N ILE A 119 10.27 32.36 14.74
CA ILE A 119 9.32 33.24 15.46
C ILE A 119 8.10 32.39 15.86
N GLN A 120 8.09 31.87 17.09
CA GLN A 120 7.22 32.28 18.21
C GLN A 120 5.71 32.00 18.04
N GLU A 121 5.20 31.06 18.85
CA GLU A 121 3.78 31.00 19.18
C GLU A 121 3.40 32.20 20.08
N GLN A 122 2.26 32.86 19.79
CA GLN A 122 1.56 33.68 20.77
C GLN A 122 0.24 33.00 21.16
N ARG A 123 0.14 32.53 22.42
CA ARG A 123 -1.14 32.15 23.02
C ARG A 123 -1.91 33.41 23.41
N SER A 124 -3.15 33.53 22.96
CA SER A 124 -4.12 34.47 23.51
C SER A 124 -5.35 33.71 24.01
N LEU A 125 -5.74 33.97 25.27
CA LEU A 125 -6.95 33.46 25.90
C LEU A 125 -7.87 34.63 26.21
N ARG A 126 -9.16 34.51 25.86
CA ARG A 126 -10.30 35.07 26.63
C ARG A 126 -11.63 34.43 26.16
N PRO A 127 -12.70 34.45 26.97
CA PRO A 127 -13.81 33.48 26.86
C PRO A 127 -15.18 34.10 26.56
N LEU A 128 -16.23 33.25 26.65
CA LEU A 128 -17.67 33.56 26.62
C LEU A 128 -18.22 33.87 25.21
N ASP A 129 -19.48 33.57 24.88
CA ASP A 129 -20.65 33.58 25.77
C ASP A 129 -21.60 32.37 25.70
N VAL A 130 -22.55 32.33 26.65
CA VAL A 130 -23.57 31.28 26.82
C VAL A 130 -24.97 31.85 26.58
N GLN A 131 -25.78 31.20 25.76
CA GLN A 131 -27.24 31.27 25.91
C GLN A 131 -27.91 29.90 25.91
N ARG A 132 -28.83 29.73 26.86
CA ARG A 132 -29.81 28.63 26.92
C ARG A 132 -31.06 29.05 26.16
N ASN A 133 -31.79 28.09 25.60
CA ASN A 133 -33.24 28.06 25.80
C ASN A 133 -33.77 26.62 25.79
N LYS A 134 -34.93 26.41 26.42
CA LYS A 134 -35.56 25.09 26.66
C LYS A 134 -37.10 25.21 26.45
N PRO A 135 -37.90 24.13 26.54
CA PRO A 135 -38.81 23.77 25.44
C PRO A 135 -40.27 24.19 25.68
N THR A 136 -41.07 24.10 24.62
CA THR A 136 -42.54 24.07 24.66
C THR A 136 -43.09 22.65 24.43
N ARG A 137 -44.38 22.44 24.72
CA ARG A 137 -45.05 21.13 24.86
C ARG A 137 -46.48 21.21 24.30
N SER A 138 -47.11 20.04 24.10
CA SER A 138 -48.45 19.78 23.52
C SER A 138 -48.48 19.73 21.98
N SER A 139 -49.38 18.98 21.33
CA SER A 139 -50.56 18.26 21.86
C SER A 139 -50.78 16.90 21.15
N GLU A 140 -51.39 15.94 21.86
CA GLU A 140 -52.07 14.78 21.27
C GLU A 140 -53.52 15.18 20.89
N PRO A 141 -54.26 14.35 20.12
CA PRO A 141 -55.13 13.40 20.83
C PRO A 141 -55.23 11.97 20.24
N ASN A 142 -55.66 11.05 21.12
CA ASN A 142 -56.28 9.73 20.88
C ASN A 142 -57.34 9.72 19.74
N SER A 143 -57.77 8.60 19.13
CA SER A 143 -57.60 7.12 19.30
C SER A 143 -57.96 6.43 17.94
N HIS A 144 -58.21 5.13 17.67
CA HIS A 144 -58.64 3.87 18.32
C HIS A 144 -58.06 2.68 17.45
N GLU A 145 -57.90 1.40 17.84
CA GLU A 145 -57.97 0.72 19.16
C GLU A 145 -57.32 -0.69 19.14
N SER A 146 -57.98 -1.71 18.56
CA SER A 146 -57.75 -3.16 18.75
C SER A 146 -57.97 -3.95 17.43
N THR A 147 -57.59 -5.22 17.21
CA THR A 147 -57.23 -6.37 18.09
C THR A 147 -56.08 -7.25 17.56
N LEU A 148 -55.41 -7.96 18.48
CA LEU A 148 -54.54 -9.15 18.29
C LEU A 148 -55.37 -10.46 18.12
N PRO A 149 -54.79 -11.68 18.11
CA PRO A 149 -53.61 -12.24 17.40
C PRO A 149 -53.95 -13.57 16.66
N LEU A 150 -52.95 -14.24 16.06
CA LEU A 150 -52.80 -15.70 15.86
C LEU A 150 -51.39 -15.92 15.24
N ALA A 151 -50.62 -16.99 15.39
CA ALA A 151 -50.38 -18.03 16.40
C ALA A 151 -49.30 -18.97 15.78
N ARG A 152 -48.54 -19.69 16.59
CA ARG A 152 -47.49 -20.62 16.12
C ARG A 152 -48.08 -21.99 15.75
N ALA A 153 -47.54 -22.63 14.71
CA ALA A 153 -47.61 -24.08 14.52
C ALA A 153 -46.42 -24.56 13.67
N ASP A 154 -45.72 -25.59 14.13
CA ASP A 154 -44.58 -26.22 13.45
C ASP A 154 -45.05 -27.39 12.56
N TRP A 155 -44.25 -27.78 11.55
CA TRP A 155 -44.28 -29.14 10.97
C TRP A 155 -42.94 -29.50 10.30
N GLU A 156 -42.44 -30.69 10.59
CA GLU A 156 -41.31 -31.35 9.90
C GLU A 156 -41.76 -32.65 9.19
N ASN A 157 -40.85 -33.22 8.39
CA ASN A 157 -40.75 -34.62 7.95
C ASN A 157 -41.34 -35.08 6.58
N LEU A 158 -40.40 -35.23 5.63
CA LEU A 158 -40.07 -36.47 4.90
C LEU A 158 -41.06 -37.16 3.91
N ALA A 159 -40.81 -36.87 2.63
CA ALA A 159 -40.31 -37.81 1.59
C ALA A 159 -41.17 -38.94 0.95
N HIS A 160 -41.13 -38.94 -0.40
CA HIS A 160 -41.14 -40.06 -1.37
C HIS A 160 -42.44 -40.81 -1.74
N THR A 161 -42.77 -40.79 -3.04
CA THR A 161 -42.90 -41.96 -3.97
C THR A 161 -42.95 -41.45 -5.43
N TYR A 162 -42.76 -42.33 -6.44
CA TYR A 162 -42.48 -42.02 -7.86
C TYR A 162 -43.66 -42.22 -8.84
N ALA A 163 -43.54 -41.58 -10.03
CA ALA A 163 -44.18 -41.92 -11.33
C ALA A 163 -45.73 -41.75 -11.44
N THR A 164 -46.36 -41.42 -12.57
CA THR A 164 -45.98 -40.88 -13.92
C THR A 164 -47.27 -40.25 -14.54
N HIS A 165 -47.29 -39.50 -15.66
CA HIS A 165 -46.24 -39.16 -16.63
C HIS A 165 -46.15 -37.61 -16.83
N VAL A 166 -46.35 -36.87 -17.94
CA VAL A 166 -46.63 -37.06 -19.39
C VAL A 166 -45.81 -36.02 -20.20
N LEU A 167 -45.78 -36.18 -21.52
CA LEU A 167 -44.97 -35.51 -22.54
C LEU A 167 -45.38 -34.06 -22.91
N LEU A 168 -44.38 -33.21 -23.15
CA LEU A 168 -43.90 -32.95 -24.52
C LEU A 168 -42.46 -32.40 -24.52
N THR A 169 -41.66 -32.80 -25.51
CA THR A 169 -40.18 -32.67 -25.48
C THR A 169 -39.60 -31.93 -26.69
N SER A 170 -38.47 -31.24 -26.46
CA SER A 170 -37.63 -30.62 -27.49
C SER A 170 -36.89 -31.63 -28.38
N VAL A 171 -36.52 -31.22 -29.61
CA VAL A 171 -35.62 -31.96 -30.52
C VAL A 171 -34.63 -31.00 -31.20
N THR A 172 -33.39 -31.44 -31.38
CA THR A 172 -32.29 -30.75 -32.11
C THR A 172 -31.59 -31.72 -33.05
N PHE A 173 -31.21 -31.29 -34.28
CA PHE A 173 -30.35 -32.04 -35.21
C PHE A 173 -29.67 -31.11 -36.26
N PRO A 174 -28.68 -31.55 -37.09
CA PRO A 174 -27.52 -30.69 -37.42
C PRO A 174 -27.03 -30.67 -38.90
N GLN A 175 -25.95 -29.90 -39.14
CA GLN A 175 -24.88 -30.08 -40.16
C GLN A 175 -25.17 -30.14 -41.70
N SER A 176 -24.83 -29.02 -42.35
CA SER A 176 -23.67 -28.91 -43.29
C SER A 176 -23.81 -28.89 -44.84
N GLN A 177 -22.80 -28.21 -45.42
CA GLN A 177 -22.17 -28.33 -46.75
C GLN A 177 -22.72 -27.66 -48.05
N LYS A 178 -21.77 -26.90 -48.64
CA LYS A 178 -21.43 -26.70 -50.07
C LYS A 178 -22.26 -25.75 -50.96
N LYS A 179 -21.57 -24.70 -51.41
CA LYS A 179 -21.82 -23.97 -52.67
C LYS A 179 -21.22 -24.73 -53.87
N PRO A 180 -21.71 -24.51 -55.11
CA PRO A 180 -20.91 -24.61 -56.32
C PRO A 180 -19.97 -23.39 -56.48
N GLN A 181 -18.87 -23.56 -57.22
CA GLN A 181 -18.08 -22.46 -57.79
C GLN A 181 -18.30 -22.37 -59.30
N LEU A 182 -18.06 -21.18 -59.88
CA LEU A 182 -17.39 -21.05 -61.18
C LEU A 182 -16.78 -19.65 -61.33
N GLN A 183 -15.58 -19.59 -61.88
CA GLN A 183 -14.88 -18.38 -62.36
C GLN A 183 -14.16 -18.76 -63.65
N HIS A 184 -14.20 -17.92 -64.71
CA HIS A 184 -12.98 -17.51 -65.42
C HIS A 184 -13.20 -16.41 -66.50
N ASN A 185 -12.29 -15.44 -66.48
CA ASN A 185 -11.65 -14.68 -67.58
C ASN A 185 -12.40 -14.12 -68.82
N ARG A 186 -12.17 -12.80 -69.02
CA ARG A 186 -12.03 -12.06 -70.30
C ARG A 186 -13.32 -11.97 -71.18
N THR A 187 -13.49 -11.00 -72.09
CA THR A 187 -12.56 -10.06 -72.75
C THR A 187 -13.27 -8.73 -73.11
N GLN A 188 -12.54 -7.63 -73.36
CA GLN A 188 -13.01 -6.53 -74.23
C GLN A 188 -12.50 -6.77 -75.67
N PRO A 189 -13.22 -6.33 -76.73
CA PRO A 189 -12.90 -5.02 -77.32
C PRO A 189 -14.05 -4.25 -78.03
N SER A 190 -14.06 -2.93 -77.78
CA SER A 190 -14.25 -1.80 -78.74
C SER A 190 -15.32 -1.76 -79.86
N LYS A 191 -15.95 -0.56 -79.98
CA LYS A 191 -16.56 0.07 -81.20
C LYS A 191 -17.88 -0.59 -81.69
N THR A 192 -18.80 0.10 -82.40
CA THR A 192 -18.67 1.32 -83.25
C THR A 192 -19.87 2.30 -83.06
N LYS A 193 -19.82 3.47 -83.73
CA LYS A 193 -20.77 4.61 -83.64
C LYS A 193 -22.11 4.40 -84.37
N HIS A 194 -23.07 5.29 -84.04
CA HIS A 194 -24.15 5.92 -84.85
C HIS A 194 -25.53 5.79 -84.18
N THR A 195 -26.47 6.74 -84.24
CA THR A 195 -26.53 8.20 -84.49
C THR A 195 -27.89 8.69 -83.90
N GLN A 196 -28.13 10.01 -83.81
CA GLN A 196 -29.42 10.72 -83.57
C GLN A 196 -30.73 9.94 -83.92
N ASN A 197 -31.89 10.15 -83.27
CA ASN A 197 -32.33 11.42 -82.67
C ASN A 197 -33.42 11.32 -81.57
N ASN A 198 -33.38 12.32 -80.69
CA ASN A 198 -34.44 12.94 -79.88
C ASN A 198 -35.93 12.51 -80.08
N ILE A 199 -36.53 11.92 -79.04
CA ILE A 199 -37.93 12.20 -78.64
C ILE A 199 -37.94 12.47 -77.12
N GLN A 200 -38.35 13.67 -76.71
CA GLN A 200 -38.66 13.94 -75.31
C GLN A 200 -40.02 13.37 -74.95
N ASN A 201 -40.13 12.73 -73.78
CA ASN A 201 -41.41 12.58 -73.10
C ASN A 201 -41.27 13.02 -71.64
N LYS A 202 -41.77 14.23 -71.34
CA LYS A 202 -41.85 14.74 -69.96
C LYS A 202 -42.97 14.00 -69.22
N ALA A 203 -42.63 12.99 -68.44
CA ALA A 203 -43.49 12.55 -67.36
C ALA A 203 -43.52 13.68 -66.30
N ALA A 204 -44.62 14.44 -66.27
CA ALA A 204 -44.80 15.50 -65.27
C ALA A 204 -45.00 14.88 -63.88
N VAL A 205 -44.00 14.99 -63.02
CA VAL A 205 -44.13 14.61 -61.61
C VAL A 205 -45.12 15.57 -60.96
N THR A 206 -46.29 15.06 -60.57
CA THR A 206 -47.28 15.78 -59.77
C THR A 206 -46.76 15.96 -58.34
N SER A 207 -45.98 17.01 -58.14
CA SER A 207 -45.41 17.38 -56.85
C SER A 207 -46.52 17.61 -55.82
N LYS A 208 -46.49 16.84 -54.72
CA LYS A 208 -47.47 16.98 -53.64
C LYS A 208 -47.22 18.29 -52.89
N LYS A 209 -48.28 19.01 -52.55
CA LYS A 209 -48.19 20.29 -51.81
C LYS A 209 -47.36 20.17 -50.54
N TRP A 210 -47.68 19.18 -49.71
CA TRP A 210 -46.95 18.83 -48.50
C TRP A 210 -46.29 17.47 -48.69
N GLN A 211 -44.95 17.44 -48.66
CA GLN A 211 -44.15 16.23 -48.68
C GLN A 211 -42.80 16.53 -48.04
N SER A 212 -42.21 15.54 -47.38
CA SER A 212 -40.88 15.67 -46.77
C SER A 212 -40.01 14.46 -47.06
N LYS A 213 -38.76 14.52 -46.59
CA LYS A 213 -37.82 13.40 -46.58
C LYS A 213 -36.92 13.52 -45.35
N LYS A 214 -36.90 12.51 -44.48
CA LYS A 214 -35.89 12.39 -43.42
C LYS A 214 -34.49 12.31 -44.05
N ILE A 215 -33.56 13.15 -43.60
CA ILE A 215 -32.20 13.27 -44.12
C ILE A 215 -31.19 12.62 -43.18
N ALA A 216 -31.26 12.96 -41.89
CA ALA A 216 -30.34 12.48 -40.86
C ALA A 216 -31.01 12.49 -39.49
N GLU A 217 -30.42 11.80 -38.52
CA GLU A 217 -30.89 11.76 -37.14
C GLU A 217 -29.71 11.52 -36.18
N SER A 218 -29.85 12.02 -34.96
CA SER A 218 -28.81 11.95 -33.93
C SER A 218 -28.41 10.52 -33.52
N TYR A 219 -29.37 9.60 -33.42
CA TYR A 219 -29.14 8.21 -33.02
C TYR A 219 -30.08 7.26 -33.76
N LYS A 220 -29.56 6.10 -34.22
CA LYS A 220 -30.39 4.98 -34.71
C LYS A 220 -30.99 4.15 -33.56
N THR A 221 -30.24 4.06 -32.47
CA THR A 221 -30.69 3.55 -31.17
C THR A 221 -30.15 4.49 -30.10
N LEU A 222 -31.03 5.09 -29.31
CA LEU A 222 -30.66 5.92 -28.15
C LEU A 222 -30.42 5.00 -26.95
N HIS A 223 -29.27 5.14 -26.29
CA HIS A 223 -28.99 4.53 -25.00
C HIS A 223 -29.10 5.59 -23.91
N ILE A 224 -29.82 5.28 -22.84
CA ILE A 224 -30.10 6.20 -21.73
C ILE A 224 -30.21 5.40 -20.42
N ASP A 225 -29.78 5.97 -19.30
CA ASP A 225 -29.96 5.32 -18.00
C ASP A 225 -31.35 5.63 -17.42
N ALA A 226 -31.91 4.70 -16.64
CA ALA A 226 -33.19 4.88 -15.97
C ALA A 226 -33.28 6.22 -15.20
N GLY A 227 -34.41 6.91 -15.35
CA GLY A 227 -34.67 8.22 -14.76
C GLY A 227 -33.85 9.40 -15.32
N LYS A 228 -33.02 9.23 -16.36
CA LYS A 228 -32.25 10.33 -17.00
C LYS A 228 -32.95 10.93 -18.21
N ALA A 229 -32.56 12.14 -18.58
CA ALA A 229 -32.99 12.82 -19.80
C ALA A 229 -31.87 12.85 -20.85
N ALA A 230 -32.23 12.80 -22.15
CA ALA A 230 -31.31 12.98 -23.27
C ALA A 230 -31.96 13.80 -24.40
N THR A 231 -31.13 14.47 -25.21
CA THR A 231 -31.59 15.29 -26.34
C THR A 231 -31.46 14.53 -27.66
N PHE A 232 -32.54 14.48 -28.43
CA PHE A 232 -32.59 13.93 -29.78
C PHE A 232 -32.73 15.06 -30.82
N TRP A 233 -32.17 14.85 -32.01
CA TRP A 233 -32.47 15.67 -33.18
C TRP A 233 -32.67 14.83 -34.45
N VAL A 234 -33.46 15.39 -35.38
CA VAL A 234 -33.76 14.81 -36.69
C VAL A 234 -33.85 15.92 -37.76
N ASP A 235 -33.28 15.65 -38.94
CA ASP A 235 -33.28 16.55 -40.09
C ASP A 235 -34.32 16.12 -41.12
N PHE A 236 -35.17 17.05 -41.54
CA PHE A 236 -36.16 16.84 -42.59
C PHE A 236 -36.00 17.86 -43.72
N GLN A 237 -35.91 17.38 -44.95
CA GLN A 237 -35.98 18.22 -46.15
C GLN A 237 -37.43 18.40 -46.58
N ASN A 238 -37.82 19.64 -46.90
CA ASN A 238 -39.07 19.93 -47.58
C ASN A 238 -38.95 19.50 -49.05
N THR A 239 -39.78 18.54 -49.47
CA THR A 239 -39.81 18.01 -50.84
C THR A 239 -41.15 18.25 -51.54
N GLY A 240 -42.07 18.97 -50.87
CA GLY A 240 -43.31 19.45 -51.46
C GLY A 240 -43.16 20.81 -52.14
N THR A 241 -44.29 21.44 -52.46
CA THR A 241 -44.33 22.78 -53.10
C THR A 241 -44.61 23.91 -52.12
N GLU A 242 -45.19 23.63 -50.95
CA GLU A 242 -45.53 24.64 -49.95
C GLU A 242 -44.34 24.97 -49.05
N THR A 243 -44.08 26.27 -48.80
CA THR A 243 -43.09 26.70 -47.80
C THR A 243 -43.63 26.45 -46.40
N TRP A 244 -42.92 25.63 -45.62
CA TRP A 244 -43.25 25.35 -44.23
C TRP A 244 -42.99 26.57 -43.34
N ARG A 245 -43.73 26.70 -42.23
CA ARG A 245 -43.64 27.82 -41.29
C ARG A 245 -43.68 27.35 -39.84
N SER A 246 -42.98 28.04 -38.93
CA SER A 246 -43.03 27.77 -37.48
C SER A 246 -44.29 28.31 -36.79
N THR A 247 -45.06 29.17 -37.49
CA THR A 247 -46.24 29.87 -36.96
C THR A 247 -47.35 29.96 -38.01
N GLY A 248 -48.55 30.39 -37.59
CA GLY A 248 -49.72 30.54 -38.46
C GLY A 248 -50.63 29.31 -38.49
N LYS A 249 -51.63 29.32 -39.38
CA LYS A 249 -52.77 28.36 -39.38
C LYS A 249 -52.37 26.89 -39.48
N HIS A 250 -51.24 26.60 -40.13
CA HIS A 250 -50.73 25.24 -40.41
C HIS A 250 -49.23 25.17 -40.12
N PHE A 251 -48.81 25.59 -38.93
CA PHE A 251 -47.40 25.51 -38.51
C PHE A 251 -46.89 24.07 -38.48
N ILE A 252 -45.58 23.89 -38.65
CA ILE A 252 -44.95 22.57 -38.58
C ILE A 252 -44.58 22.21 -37.15
N ALA A 253 -45.04 21.04 -36.72
CA ALA A 253 -44.64 20.41 -35.46
C ALA A 253 -44.26 18.95 -35.68
N LEU A 254 -43.53 18.40 -34.72
CA LEU A 254 -43.31 16.97 -34.59
C LEU A 254 -44.27 16.45 -33.50
N ASN A 255 -45.17 15.54 -33.87
CA ASN A 255 -46.09 14.88 -32.94
C ASN A 255 -45.74 13.40 -32.78
N VAL A 256 -46.08 12.82 -31.64
CA VAL A 256 -46.06 11.37 -31.38
C VAL A 256 -47.08 10.67 -32.29
N THR A 257 -46.69 9.52 -32.83
CA THR A 257 -47.52 8.70 -33.72
C THR A 257 -47.41 7.21 -33.39
N ASN A 258 -48.13 6.38 -34.14
CA ASN A 258 -48.31 4.95 -33.89
C ASN A 258 -48.79 4.63 -32.44
N PRO A 259 -50.09 4.80 -32.12
CA PRO A 259 -51.11 5.54 -32.88
C PRO A 259 -50.90 7.07 -32.88
N ALA A 260 -51.53 7.75 -33.84
CA ALA A 260 -51.46 9.20 -34.02
C ALA A 260 -51.95 9.97 -32.77
N GLY A 261 -51.12 10.88 -32.24
CA GLY A 261 -51.53 11.85 -31.22
C GLY A 261 -51.64 11.33 -29.78
N ARG A 262 -51.20 10.11 -29.48
CA ARG A 262 -51.08 9.63 -28.09
C ARG A 262 -50.01 10.40 -27.31
N GLU A 263 -50.07 10.33 -25.99
CA GLU A 263 -48.97 10.77 -25.14
C GLU A 263 -47.76 9.82 -25.26
N SER A 264 -46.56 10.34 -25.02
CA SER A 264 -45.33 9.54 -24.96
C SER A 264 -44.99 9.21 -23.51
N PHE A 265 -44.61 7.94 -23.26
CA PHE A 265 -44.01 7.53 -21.99
C PHE A 265 -42.63 8.18 -21.74
N PHE A 266 -42.01 8.73 -22.80
CA PHE A 266 -40.75 9.47 -22.75
C PHE A 266 -40.93 11.00 -22.75
N HIS A 267 -42.16 11.49 -22.50
CA HIS A 267 -42.47 12.93 -22.43
C HIS A 267 -41.55 13.66 -21.44
N HIS A 268 -40.76 14.60 -21.96
CA HIS A 268 -39.94 15.49 -21.14
C HIS A 268 -40.72 16.78 -20.83
N MET A 269 -40.58 17.31 -19.61
CA MET A 269 -41.29 18.52 -19.11
C MET A 269 -41.12 19.84 -19.91
N PHE A 270 -40.39 19.80 -21.03
CA PHE A 270 -40.19 20.95 -21.94
C PHE A 270 -40.88 20.76 -23.30
N TRP A 271 -41.67 19.70 -23.47
CA TRP A 271 -42.49 19.48 -24.66
C TRP A 271 -43.68 20.46 -24.68
N PRO A 272 -44.00 21.10 -25.82
CA PRO A 272 -45.21 21.91 -25.97
C PRO A 272 -46.53 21.21 -25.58
N LYS A 273 -46.62 19.88 -25.73
CA LYS A 273 -47.67 18.99 -25.19
C LYS A 273 -47.09 17.59 -24.94
N SER A 274 -47.75 16.79 -24.12
CA SER A 274 -47.46 15.36 -23.88
C SER A 274 -47.37 14.48 -25.14
N PHE A 275 -48.03 14.89 -26.23
CA PHE A 275 -47.99 14.27 -27.56
C PHE A 275 -47.15 15.06 -28.60
N ARG A 276 -46.50 16.16 -28.23
CA ARG A 276 -45.77 17.08 -29.14
C ARG A 276 -44.38 17.40 -28.59
N PRO A 277 -43.35 16.63 -28.99
CA PRO A 277 -41.95 16.91 -28.65
C PRO A 277 -41.46 18.31 -29.01
N ALA A 278 -41.86 18.84 -30.17
CA ALA A 278 -41.34 20.11 -30.68
C ALA A 278 -42.26 20.79 -31.69
N ILE A 279 -42.14 22.11 -31.77
CA ILE A 279 -42.56 22.93 -32.92
C ILE A 279 -41.28 23.28 -33.70
N MET A 280 -41.37 23.35 -35.04
CA MET A 280 -40.26 23.74 -35.90
C MET A 280 -39.75 25.14 -35.53
N LYS A 281 -38.42 25.31 -35.40
CA LYS A 281 -37.83 26.58 -34.96
C LYS A 281 -37.52 27.56 -36.09
N ASP A 282 -37.25 27.06 -37.29
CA ASP A 282 -36.99 27.90 -38.46
C ASP A 282 -38.25 28.66 -38.88
N ASN A 283 -38.15 29.97 -39.09
CA ASN A 283 -39.32 30.80 -39.45
C ASN A 283 -40.00 30.33 -40.74
N GLU A 284 -39.20 29.97 -41.75
CA GLU A 284 -39.65 29.42 -43.02
C GLU A 284 -38.69 28.32 -43.52
N VAL A 285 -39.23 27.26 -44.12
CA VAL A 285 -38.44 26.23 -44.82
C VAL A 285 -38.99 26.04 -46.24
N PRO A 286 -38.43 26.77 -47.23
CA PRO A 286 -38.85 26.64 -48.63
C PRO A 286 -38.60 25.25 -49.22
N PRO A 287 -39.29 24.89 -50.32
CA PRO A 287 -39.01 23.67 -51.09
C PRO A 287 -37.53 23.45 -51.36
N GLY A 288 -37.06 22.21 -51.16
CA GLY A 288 -35.66 21.80 -51.29
C GLY A 288 -34.77 22.14 -50.10
N LYS A 289 -35.20 22.94 -49.12
CA LYS A 289 -34.43 23.26 -47.89
C LYS A 289 -34.68 22.24 -46.78
N THR A 290 -33.78 22.20 -45.82
CA THR A 290 -33.77 21.25 -44.69
C THR A 290 -33.86 22.01 -43.37
N THR A 291 -34.63 21.48 -42.43
CA THR A 291 -34.76 21.97 -41.03
C THR A 291 -34.33 20.87 -40.06
N ARG A 292 -33.84 21.28 -38.88
CA ARG A 292 -33.51 20.39 -37.76
C ARG A 292 -34.50 20.56 -36.62
N ILE A 293 -35.21 19.49 -36.28
CA ILE A 293 -36.07 19.43 -35.10
C ILE A 293 -35.25 18.89 -33.93
N PHE A 294 -35.28 19.58 -32.79
CA PHE A 294 -34.65 19.18 -31.54
C PHE A 294 -35.71 18.95 -30.46
N PHE A 295 -35.60 17.88 -29.68
CA PHE A 295 -36.45 17.61 -28.51
C PHE A 295 -35.70 16.78 -27.46
N ALA A 296 -36.11 16.88 -26.20
CA ALA A 296 -35.62 16.01 -25.12
C ALA A 296 -36.49 14.77 -24.97
N LEU A 297 -35.96 13.71 -24.37
CA LEU A 297 -36.67 12.49 -23.96
C LEU A 297 -36.31 12.20 -22.50
N GLN A 298 -37.31 11.88 -21.68
CA GLN A 298 -37.12 11.46 -20.30
C GLN A 298 -37.24 9.93 -20.22
N ALA A 299 -36.24 9.25 -19.65
CA ALA A 299 -36.31 7.82 -19.41
C ALA A 299 -37.20 7.49 -18.20
N PRO A 300 -37.96 6.38 -18.25
CA PRO A 300 -38.61 5.80 -17.07
C PRO A 300 -37.59 5.23 -16.07
N ASP A 301 -38.03 4.90 -14.86
CA ASP A 301 -37.19 4.32 -13.80
C ASP A 301 -36.88 2.82 -13.96
N ALA A 302 -37.53 2.15 -14.92
CA ALA A 302 -37.31 0.75 -15.26
C ALA A 302 -36.50 0.61 -16.55
N GLY A 303 -35.54 -0.32 -16.57
CA GLY A 303 -34.81 -0.68 -17.79
C GLY A 303 -35.70 -1.38 -18.81
N GLY A 304 -35.26 -1.39 -20.07
CA GLY A 304 -36.01 -2.02 -21.15
C GLY A 304 -35.54 -1.63 -22.55
N THR A 305 -36.20 -2.17 -23.57
CA THR A 305 -36.05 -1.74 -24.96
C THR A 305 -37.42 -1.35 -25.50
N PHE A 306 -37.50 -0.15 -26.04
CA PHE A 306 -38.73 0.52 -26.46
C PHE A 306 -38.56 1.04 -27.88
N GLU A 307 -39.66 1.25 -28.58
CA GLU A 307 -39.68 2.01 -29.84
C GLU A 307 -40.67 3.15 -29.69
N GLU A 308 -40.23 4.37 -29.98
CA GLU A 308 -41.07 5.56 -29.92
C GLU A 308 -41.12 6.22 -31.30
N SER A 309 -42.34 6.49 -31.78
CA SER A 309 -42.59 6.94 -33.14
C SER A 309 -43.08 8.37 -33.16
N PHE A 310 -42.53 9.17 -34.06
CA PHE A 310 -42.92 10.56 -34.30
C PHE A 310 -43.14 10.80 -35.79
N ALA A 311 -43.95 11.79 -36.13
CA ALA A 311 -44.08 12.26 -37.50
C ALA A 311 -44.37 13.77 -37.57
N LEU A 312 -43.92 14.41 -38.64
CA LEU A 312 -44.23 15.81 -38.91
C LEU A 312 -45.73 15.99 -39.21
N VAL A 313 -46.30 17.05 -38.65
CA VAL A 313 -47.65 17.52 -38.97
C VAL A 313 -47.60 18.96 -39.50
N ALA A 314 -48.43 19.24 -40.49
CA ALA A 314 -48.93 20.58 -40.75
C ALA A 314 -50.19 20.75 -39.87
N GLU A 315 -50.11 21.60 -38.85
CA GLU A 315 -51.09 21.64 -37.77
C GLU A 315 -52.53 21.80 -38.29
N ASN A 316 -53.46 20.99 -37.77
CA ASN A 316 -54.87 20.94 -38.16
C ASN A 316 -55.11 20.79 -39.69
N LEU A 317 -54.17 20.20 -40.42
CA LEU A 317 -54.29 19.90 -41.85
C LEU A 317 -53.98 18.44 -42.18
N LEU A 318 -52.76 17.97 -41.93
CA LEU A 318 -52.31 16.61 -42.27
C LEU A 318 -51.01 16.21 -41.57
N TRP A 319 -50.77 14.90 -41.52
CA TRP A 319 -49.44 14.31 -41.32
C TRP A 319 -48.65 14.38 -42.62
N ILE A 320 -47.43 14.92 -42.60
CA ILE A 320 -46.63 15.18 -43.81
C ILE A 320 -45.95 13.87 -44.25
N PRO A 321 -46.27 13.34 -45.46
CA PRO A 321 -45.68 12.07 -45.91
C PRO A 321 -44.16 12.15 -46.06
N GLY A 322 -43.45 11.13 -45.59
CA GLY A 322 -41.98 11.08 -45.56
C GLY A 322 -41.37 11.80 -44.35
N GLY A 323 -42.23 12.25 -43.42
CA GLY A 323 -41.90 13.00 -42.21
C GLY A 323 -41.83 12.12 -40.97
N GLU A 324 -41.85 10.81 -41.13
CA GLU A 324 -41.90 9.81 -40.07
C GLU A 324 -40.49 9.46 -39.55
N VAL A 325 -40.37 9.27 -38.24
CA VAL A 325 -39.16 8.78 -37.57
C VAL A 325 -39.53 7.88 -36.39
N THR A 326 -39.00 6.67 -36.36
CA THR A 326 -39.11 5.77 -35.20
C THR A 326 -37.74 5.61 -34.58
N LEU A 327 -37.65 5.96 -33.30
CA LEU A 327 -36.45 5.84 -32.48
C LEU A 327 -36.52 4.59 -31.63
N LYS A 328 -35.51 3.71 -31.74
CA LYS A 328 -35.30 2.63 -30.78
C LYS A 328 -34.60 3.20 -29.55
N ILE A 329 -35.15 2.98 -28.36
CA ILE A 329 -34.61 3.47 -27.08
C ILE A 329 -34.28 2.27 -26.20
N LYS A 330 -33.02 2.13 -25.78
CA LYS A 330 -32.64 1.19 -24.72
C LYS A 330 -32.42 1.97 -23.42
N VAL A 331 -33.28 1.71 -22.44
CA VAL A 331 -33.12 2.19 -21.07
C VAL A 331 -32.31 1.15 -20.32
N ASN A 332 -31.16 1.55 -19.75
CA ASN A 332 -30.38 0.69 -18.87
C ASN A 332 -31.05 0.62 -17.50
N ASP A 333 -31.10 -0.57 -16.89
CA ASP A 333 -31.62 -0.75 -15.54
C ASP A 333 -30.86 0.13 -14.52
N PRO A 334 -31.55 0.68 -13.51
CA PRO A 334 -30.87 1.44 -12.46
C PRO A 334 -29.95 0.50 -11.67
N PRO A 335 -28.75 0.96 -11.23
CA PRO A 335 -27.85 0.13 -10.45
C PRO A 335 -28.54 -0.50 -9.22
N PRO A 336 -28.15 -1.72 -8.80
CA PRO A 336 -28.66 -2.32 -7.57
C PRO A 336 -28.51 -1.38 -6.36
N LEU A 337 -29.34 -1.56 -5.33
CA LEU A 337 -29.18 -0.81 -4.08
C LEU A 337 -27.78 -1.02 -3.51
N TYR A 338 -27.28 -2.26 -3.55
CA TYR A 338 -25.91 -2.61 -3.22
C TYR A 338 -25.23 -3.31 -4.41
N SER A 339 -24.25 -2.65 -5.01
CA SER A 339 -23.28 -3.27 -5.90
C SER A 339 -21.90 -2.66 -5.70
N ALA A 340 -20.87 -3.41 -6.07
CA ALA A 340 -19.48 -3.08 -5.88
C ALA A 340 -18.66 -3.33 -7.15
N LYS A 341 -17.43 -2.80 -7.16
CA LYS A 341 -16.39 -3.22 -8.10
C LYS A 341 -15.06 -3.30 -7.36
N LYS A 342 -14.41 -4.46 -7.35
CA LYS A 342 -13.05 -4.60 -6.77
C LYS A 342 -12.10 -3.60 -7.45
N VAL A 343 -11.32 -2.89 -6.64
CA VAL A 343 -10.30 -1.92 -7.09
C VAL A 343 -8.92 -2.54 -7.00
N SER A 344 -8.58 -3.10 -5.85
CA SER A 344 -7.23 -3.52 -5.46
C SER A 344 -7.30 -4.56 -4.33
N GLN A 345 -6.20 -5.25 -4.06
CA GLN A 345 -6.00 -6.10 -2.88
C GLN A 345 -4.50 -6.18 -2.53
N SER A 346 -4.16 -6.57 -1.31
CA SER A 346 -2.77 -6.60 -0.84
C SER A 346 -1.89 -7.64 -1.55
N PHE A 347 -2.47 -8.75 -2.03
CA PHE A 347 -1.75 -9.83 -2.72
C PHE A 347 -2.60 -10.46 -3.83
N ASP A 348 -2.13 -10.48 -5.08
CA ASP A 348 -2.75 -11.28 -6.16
C ASP A 348 -2.42 -12.78 -6.05
N THR A 349 -1.31 -13.13 -5.41
CA THR A 349 -0.96 -14.49 -4.95
C THR A 349 0.10 -14.38 -3.85
N MET A 350 -0.09 -15.09 -2.74
CA MET A 350 0.82 -15.03 -1.60
C MET A 350 1.63 -16.32 -1.44
N ASN A 351 2.87 -16.22 -0.96
CA ASN A 351 3.69 -17.37 -0.53
C ASN A 351 3.99 -17.20 0.97
N ILE A 352 3.54 -18.13 1.80
CA ILE A 352 3.70 -18.08 3.27
C ILE A 352 4.10 -19.45 3.84
N THR A 353 4.43 -19.47 5.12
CA THR A 353 4.83 -20.67 5.87
C THR A 353 3.72 -21.12 6.84
N PRO A 354 3.62 -22.42 7.20
CA PRO A 354 2.72 -22.94 8.24
C PRO A 354 2.66 -22.06 9.50
N GLY A 355 1.44 -21.83 10.01
CA GLY A 355 1.17 -21.04 11.21
C GLY A 355 1.38 -19.52 11.09
N GLN A 356 1.97 -19.01 10.00
CA GLN A 356 2.32 -17.60 9.83
C GLN A 356 1.09 -16.70 9.72
N ALA A 357 0.97 -15.72 10.63
CA ALA A 357 -0.02 -14.65 10.52
C ALA A 357 0.41 -13.57 9.50
N PHE A 358 -0.56 -12.96 8.81
CA PHE A 358 -0.35 -11.85 7.88
C PHE A 358 -1.58 -10.96 7.77
N THR A 359 -1.40 -9.68 7.41
CA THR A 359 -2.53 -8.77 7.15
C THR A 359 -2.92 -8.82 5.68
N PHE A 360 -4.18 -9.16 5.40
CA PHE A 360 -4.82 -9.00 4.09
C PHE A 360 -5.68 -7.73 4.09
N TRP A 361 -5.69 -7.01 2.97
CA TRP A 361 -6.69 -5.98 2.71
C TRP A 361 -7.22 -6.06 1.28
N VAL A 362 -8.46 -5.64 1.08
CA VAL A 362 -9.13 -5.54 -0.22
C VAL A 362 -9.93 -4.24 -0.29
N GLU A 363 -9.98 -3.62 -1.47
CA GLU A 363 -10.77 -2.41 -1.71
C GLU A 363 -11.85 -2.63 -2.77
N PHE A 364 -13.03 -2.08 -2.51
CA PHE A 364 -14.17 -2.09 -3.41
C PHE A 364 -14.72 -0.68 -3.59
N LYS A 365 -14.91 -0.26 -4.85
CA LYS A 365 -15.68 0.94 -5.17
C LYS A 365 -17.17 0.64 -4.99
N ASN A 366 -17.89 1.49 -4.26
CA ASN A 366 -19.35 1.41 -4.20
C ASN A 366 -19.94 1.86 -5.55
N THR A 367 -20.66 0.97 -6.21
CA THR A 367 -21.34 1.23 -7.50
C THR A 367 -22.87 1.16 -7.39
N GLY A 368 -23.38 0.82 -6.20
CA GLY A 368 -24.81 0.78 -5.91
C GLY A 368 -25.39 2.16 -5.62
N ARG A 369 -26.69 2.20 -5.33
CA ARG A 369 -27.40 3.44 -4.96
C ARG A 369 -27.39 3.74 -3.46
N SER A 370 -27.16 2.75 -2.60
CA SER A 370 -27.12 2.92 -1.14
C SER A 370 -25.69 3.25 -0.65
N PRO A 371 -25.53 4.17 0.32
CA PRO A 371 -24.29 4.27 1.08
C PRO A 371 -24.06 3.02 1.92
N TRP A 372 -22.80 2.63 2.08
CA TRP A 372 -22.34 1.58 2.97
C TRP A 372 -22.01 2.17 4.35
N TYR A 373 -22.18 1.37 5.40
CA TYR A 373 -21.83 1.69 6.80
C TYR A 373 -21.15 0.48 7.45
N ASN A 374 -20.37 0.67 8.52
CA ASN A 374 -19.75 -0.44 9.26
C ASN A 374 -20.50 -0.82 10.56
N ASP A 375 -21.55 -0.09 10.90
CA ASP A 375 -22.45 -0.30 12.03
C ASP A 375 -23.94 -0.26 11.59
N GLY A 376 -24.84 -0.40 12.56
CA GLY A 376 -26.28 -0.53 12.33
C GLY A 376 -26.74 -1.97 12.01
N GLU A 377 -27.95 -2.11 11.50
CA GLU A 377 -28.64 -3.39 11.26
C GLU A 377 -28.15 -4.14 10.01
N ASN A 378 -27.76 -3.39 8.98
CA ASN A 378 -27.44 -3.89 7.63
C ASN A 378 -25.99 -3.56 7.22
N PHE A 379 -25.07 -3.55 8.19
CA PHE A 379 -23.66 -3.13 8.02
C PHE A 379 -22.92 -3.94 6.94
N ILE A 380 -21.89 -3.33 6.36
CA ILE A 380 -21.08 -3.98 5.34
C ILE A 380 -19.89 -4.70 5.97
N ALA A 381 -19.74 -5.99 5.65
CA ALA A 381 -18.66 -6.84 6.15
C ALA A 381 -18.09 -7.76 5.07
N LEU A 382 -16.83 -8.16 5.26
CA LEU A 382 -16.16 -9.15 4.42
C LEU A 382 -16.36 -10.53 5.07
N ASN A 383 -17.16 -11.39 4.43
CA ASN A 383 -17.41 -12.76 4.90
C ASN A 383 -16.69 -13.79 4.00
N VAL A 384 -16.38 -14.96 4.57
CA VAL A 384 -15.89 -16.14 3.83
C VAL A 384 -16.97 -16.67 2.89
N ALA A 385 -16.58 -16.94 1.64
CA ALA A 385 -17.43 -17.36 0.53
C ALA A 385 -17.00 -18.73 -0.02
N ASP A 386 -17.81 -19.31 -0.90
CA ASP A 386 -17.54 -20.56 -1.63
C ASP A 386 -17.12 -21.77 -0.75
N PRO A 387 -18.07 -22.45 -0.08
CA PRO A 387 -19.43 -21.99 0.24
C PRO A 387 -19.44 -20.90 1.32
N SER A 388 -20.46 -20.05 1.32
CA SER A 388 -20.67 -19.00 2.31
C SER A 388 -20.77 -19.52 3.75
N GLY A 389 -20.21 -18.78 4.69
CA GLY A 389 -20.37 -19.05 6.13
C GLY A 389 -19.51 -20.20 6.69
N ARG A 390 -18.68 -20.86 5.86
CA ARG A 390 -17.72 -21.87 6.35
C ARG A 390 -16.64 -21.23 7.22
N THR A 391 -16.07 -22.01 8.13
CA THR A 391 -14.78 -21.70 8.75
C THR A 391 -13.69 -21.58 7.68
N SER A 392 -12.87 -20.54 7.79
CA SER A 392 -11.69 -20.38 6.93
C SER A 392 -10.52 -21.23 7.46
N PRO A 393 -9.79 -21.99 6.62
CA PRO A 393 -8.47 -22.53 7.00
C PRO A 393 -7.43 -21.43 7.26
N PHE A 394 -7.76 -20.16 6.95
CA PHE A 394 -6.98 -18.96 7.27
C PHE A 394 -7.52 -18.13 8.43
N GLN A 395 -8.45 -18.66 9.23
CA GLN A 395 -9.00 -17.96 10.39
C GLN A 395 -7.88 -17.54 11.36
N HIS A 396 -7.89 -16.26 11.74
CA HIS A 396 -7.00 -15.70 12.75
C HIS A 396 -7.77 -15.46 14.06
N GLU A 397 -7.05 -15.48 15.18
CA GLU A 397 -7.57 -15.33 16.53
C GLU A 397 -8.24 -13.95 16.79
N SER A 398 -8.05 -12.98 15.88
CA SER A 398 -8.71 -11.67 15.92
C SER A 398 -10.14 -11.65 15.36
N TRP A 399 -10.66 -12.74 14.79
CA TRP A 399 -12.01 -12.82 14.20
C TRP A 399 -13.06 -12.98 15.31
N LYS A 400 -13.24 -11.94 16.12
CA LYS A 400 -13.96 -12.00 17.42
C LYS A 400 -15.46 -12.25 17.34
N GLU A 401 -16.12 -11.94 16.23
CA GLU A 401 -17.57 -12.15 16.09
C GLU A 401 -17.90 -13.57 15.63
N PHE A 402 -17.35 -14.00 14.50
CA PHE A 402 -17.70 -15.27 13.85
C PHE A 402 -16.50 -15.85 13.08
N PRO A 403 -16.34 -17.20 13.02
CA PRO A 403 -15.24 -17.87 12.32
C PRO A 403 -15.28 -17.73 10.78
N TYR A 404 -16.34 -17.10 10.25
CA TYR A 404 -16.51 -16.77 8.84
C TYR A 404 -16.43 -15.26 8.54
N ARG A 405 -16.21 -14.39 9.53
CA ARG A 405 -16.14 -12.93 9.36
C ARG A 405 -14.75 -12.37 9.72
N PRO A 406 -13.83 -12.28 8.73
CA PRO A 406 -12.55 -11.60 8.88
C PRO A 406 -12.63 -10.18 9.45
N THR A 407 -13.55 -9.35 8.94
CA THR A 407 -13.64 -7.93 9.31
C THR A 407 -14.93 -7.27 8.82
N ARG A 408 -15.21 -6.05 9.32
CA ARG A 408 -16.22 -5.13 8.79
C ARG A 408 -15.58 -4.15 7.80
N LEU A 409 -16.36 -3.24 7.23
CA LEU A 409 -15.84 -2.09 6.49
C LEU A 409 -14.97 -1.20 7.41
N ASP A 410 -13.76 -0.83 6.97
CA ASP A 410 -12.81 -0.05 7.76
C ASP A 410 -13.35 1.37 8.01
N GLN A 411 -13.97 1.99 7.00
CA GLN A 411 -14.60 3.31 7.07
C GLN A 411 -15.99 3.26 7.72
N LYS A 412 -16.33 4.28 8.52
CA LYS A 412 -17.69 4.42 9.09
C LYS A 412 -18.79 4.52 8.03
N LYS A 413 -18.48 5.11 6.86
CA LYS A 413 -19.40 5.32 5.75
C LYS A 413 -18.65 5.36 4.43
N VAL A 414 -19.25 4.81 3.36
CA VAL A 414 -18.78 4.93 1.96
C VAL A 414 -19.99 5.15 1.04
N THR A 415 -20.09 6.35 0.45
CA THR A 415 -21.20 6.73 -0.44
C THR A 415 -21.03 6.16 -1.86
N PRO A 416 -22.11 6.14 -2.68
CA PRO A 416 -22.01 5.76 -4.08
C PRO A 416 -20.91 6.54 -4.83
N GLY A 417 -19.95 5.81 -5.40
CA GLY A 417 -18.80 6.37 -6.09
C GLY A 417 -17.51 6.45 -5.26
N GLU A 418 -17.55 6.27 -3.94
CA GLU A 418 -16.37 6.19 -3.08
C GLU A 418 -15.80 4.76 -2.99
N ILE A 419 -14.64 4.59 -2.34
CA ILE A 419 -13.95 3.32 -2.15
C ILE A 419 -13.97 2.92 -0.68
N GLY A 420 -14.43 1.71 -0.39
CA GLY A 420 -14.35 1.07 0.93
C GLY A 420 -13.21 0.06 0.99
N ARG A 421 -12.52 -0.01 2.13
CA ARG A 421 -11.47 -0.97 2.42
C ARG A 421 -11.94 -1.95 3.51
N PHE A 422 -11.46 -3.18 3.44
CA PHE A 422 -11.68 -4.22 4.43
C PHE A 422 -10.31 -4.79 4.79
N THR A 423 -9.83 -4.54 6.01
CA THR A 423 -8.52 -5.00 6.50
C THR A 423 -8.71 -6.06 7.58
N SER A 424 -8.02 -7.21 7.46
CA SER A 424 -8.05 -8.29 8.45
C SER A 424 -6.73 -9.05 8.53
N ALA A 425 -6.42 -9.59 9.71
CA ALA A 425 -5.35 -10.57 9.86
C ALA A 425 -5.86 -11.97 9.50
N LEU A 426 -5.05 -12.74 8.77
CA LEU A 426 -5.25 -14.14 8.39
C LEU A 426 -4.07 -14.96 8.94
N LYS A 427 -4.26 -16.26 9.15
CA LYS A 427 -3.21 -17.17 9.65
C LYS A 427 -3.00 -18.35 8.70
N ALA A 428 -1.78 -18.72 8.35
CA ALA A 428 -1.56 -19.89 7.51
C ALA A 428 -2.01 -21.19 8.23
N PRO A 429 -2.71 -22.12 7.57
CA PRO A 429 -2.91 -23.46 8.10
C PRO A 429 -1.57 -24.18 8.27
N GLU A 430 -1.48 -25.11 9.23
CA GLU A 430 -0.27 -25.90 9.45
C GLU A 430 0.04 -26.87 8.29
N THR A 431 -0.99 -27.25 7.54
CA THR A 431 -0.87 -28.10 6.36
C THR A 431 -0.34 -27.31 5.17
N GLN A 432 0.67 -27.86 4.49
CA GLN A 432 1.22 -27.28 3.26
C GLN A 432 0.32 -27.55 2.06
N GLY A 433 0.28 -26.61 1.11
CA GLY A 433 -0.48 -26.78 -0.12
C GLY A 433 -0.73 -25.48 -0.89
N ASN A 434 -1.35 -25.63 -2.05
CA ASN A 434 -1.90 -24.51 -2.82
C ASN A 434 -3.37 -24.34 -2.41
N TYR A 435 -3.65 -23.26 -1.71
CA TYR A 435 -4.97 -22.88 -1.25
C TYR A 435 -5.56 -21.77 -2.13
N VAL A 436 -6.89 -21.69 -2.10
CA VAL A 436 -7.65 -20.56 -2.62
C VAL A 436 -8.61 -20.18 -1.51
N GLU A 437 -8.40 -19.03 -0.90
CA GLU A 437 -9.40 -18.43 -0.02
C GLU A 437 -10.28 -17.49 -0.83
N ASN A 438 -11.59 -17.52 -0.57
CA ASN A 438 -12.59 -16.70 -1.25
C ASN A 438 -13.37 -15.91 -0.20
N PHE A 439 -13.52 -14.63 -0.45
CA PHE A 439 -14.34 -13.74 0.37
C PHE A 439 -15.33 -12.99 -0.51
N HIS A 440 -16.46 -12.58 0.07
CA HIS A 440 -17.45 -11.77 -0.63
C HIS A 440 -18.07 -10.81 0.38
N ILE A 441 -18.09 -9.52 0.05
CA ILE A 441 -18.72 -8.51 0.91
C ILE A 441 -20.25 -8.62 0.90
N VAL A 442 -20.84 -8.53 2.09
CA VAL A 442 -22.29 -8.56 2.32
C VAL A 442 -22.78 -7.23 2.87
N SER A 443 -24.06 -6.91 2.65
CA SER A 443 -24.85 -6.12 3.59
C SER A 443 -25.53 -7.12 4.51
N GLU A 444 -25.15 -7.10 5.80
CA GLU A 444 -25.56 -8.08 6.80
C GLU A 444 -27.08 -8.21 6.86
N ASN A 445 -27.60 -9.43 7.05
CA ASN A 445 -29.02 -9.80 7.04
C ASN A 445 -29.82 -9.48 5.76
N LEU A 446 -29.23 -8.79 4.77
CA LEU A 446 -29.93 -8.28 3.59
C LEU A 446 -29.50 -8.95 2.28
N THR A 447 -28.22 -8.88 1.89
CA THR A 447 -27.78 -9.40 0.59
C THR A 447 -26.25 -9.53 0.43
N TRP A 448 -25.82 -10.43 -0.45
CA TRP A 448 -24.44 -10.50 -0.96
C TRP A 448 -24.27 -9.45 -2.06
N ILE A 449 -23.28 -8.56 -1.92
CA ILE A 449 -23.16 -7.38 -2.78
C ILE A 449 -22.63 -7.79 -4.15
N SER A 450 -23.40 -7.55 -5.22
CA SER A 450 -22.99 -7.93 -6.58
C SER A 450 -21.68 -7.23 -6.99
N GLY A 451 -20.72 -7.98 -7.54
CA GLY A 451 -19.36 -7.49 -7.83
C GLY A 451 -18.43 -7.38 -6.61
N GLY A 452 -18.89 -7.82 -5.44
CA GLY A 452 -18.17 -7.80 -4.15
C GLY A 452 -17.32 -9.04 -3.82
N HIS A 453 -17.06 -9.91 -4.79
CA HIS A 453 -16.24 -11.13 -4.61
C HIS A 453 -14.75 -10.83 -4.75
N VAL A 454 -13.92 -11.47 -3.93
CA VAL A 454 -12.46 -11.47 -4.04
C VAL A 454 -11.88 -12.86 -3.78
N ARG A 455 -10.89 -13.21 -4.60
CA ARG A 455 -10.13 -14.46 -4.52
C ARG A 455 -8.70 -14.16 -4.06
N LEU A 456 -8.20 -14.94 -3.10
CA LEU A 456 -6.84 -14.89 -2.57
C LEU A 456 -6.17 -16.26 -2.75
N PRO A 457 -5.36 -16.46 -3.80
CA PRO A 457 -4.51 -17.64 -3.93
C PRO A 457 -3.36 -17.59 -2.90
N VAL A 458 -3.21 -18.63 -2.10
CA VAL A 458 -2.18 -18.73 -1.06
C VAL A 458 -1.40 -20.02 -1.21
N ILE A 459 -0.08 -19.91 -1.34
CA ILE A 459 0.84 -21.04 -1.44
C ILE A 459 1.52 -21.20 -0.08
N VAL A 460 1.06 -22.19 0.70
CA VAL A 460 1.66 -22.56 1.98
C VAL A 460 2.78 -23.56 1.69
N LYS A 461 4.01 -23.05 1.60
CA LYS A 461 5.24 -23.85 1.42
C LYS A 461 5.82 -24.21 2.79
N GLN A 462 6.67 -25.24 2.86
CA GLN A 462 7.53 -25.41 4.04
C GLN A 462 8.19 -24.08 4.42
N LYS A 463 8.27 -23.80 5.72
CA LYS A 463 9.28 -22.87 6.24
C LYS A 463 10.63 -23.30 5.66
N PRO A 464 11.35 -22.45 4.91
CA PRO A 464 12.54 -22.86 4.17
C PRO A 464 13.52 -23.54 5.13
N GLY A 465 13.79 -24.82 4.85
CA GLY A 465 14.28 -25.77 5.84
C GLY A 465 15.66 -25.36 6.36
N ASN A 466 15.68 -24.80 7.57
CA ASN A 466 16.84 -24.16 8.20
C ASN A 466 17.70 -23.40 7.18
N THR A 467 17.17 -22.27 6.70
CA THR A 467 17.99 -21.09 6.35
C THR A 467 19.17 -21.02 7.31
N LYS A 468 20.39 -21.13 6.77
CA LYS A 468 21.57 -21.50 7.58
C LYS A 468 21.76 -20.47 8.69
N LYS A 469 21.37 -20.83 9.93
CA LYS A 469 21.72 -20.06 11.12
C LYS A 469 23.24 -19.85 11.06
N ALA A 470 23.65 -18.60 10.95
CA ALA A 470 25.05 -18.23 10.77
C ALA A 470 25.82 -18.81 11.96
N ALA A 471 26.90 -19.54 11.67
CA ALA A 471 27.61 -20.31 12.69
C ALA A 471 28.16 -19.42 13.83
N ASN A 472 28.36 -18.13 13.56
CA ASN A 472 28.63 -17.06 14.51
C ASN A 472 28.03 -15.74 13.99
N GLU A 473 27.93 -14.75 14.89
CA GLU A 473 27.75 -13.33 14.57
C GLU A 473 28.90 -12.82 13.65
N PRO A 474 28.60 -12.03 12.60
CA PRO A 474 29.64 -11.43 11.75
C PRO A 474 30.25 -10.16 12.36
N ASN A 475 31.55 -9.93 12.12
CA ASN A 475 32.12 -8.58 12.19
C ASN A 475 31.65 -7.77 10.95
N ILE A 476 31.27 -6.51 11.15
CA ILE A 476 30.98 -5.54 10.08
C ILE A 476 32.14 -4.52 10.03
N ARG A 477 32.48 -4.03 8.84
CA ARG A 477 33.50 -2.99 8.59
C ARG A 477 32.81 -1.71 8.13
N ILE A 478 33.00 -0.61 8.86
CA ILE A 478 32.32 0.68 8.63
C ILE A 478 33.36 1.77 8.34
N GLY A 479 33.23 2.45 7.21
CA GLY A 479 34.02 3.65 6.89
C GLY A 479 33.53 4.83 7.71
N LEU A 480 34.38 5.36 8.61
CA LEU A 480 34.03 6.47 9.49
C LEU A 480 34.15 7.81 8.77
N TYR A 481 35.33 8.10 8.21
CA TYR A 481 35.66 9.35 7.51
C TYR A 481 36.95 9.22 6.67
N GLU A 482 37.20 10.22 5.83
CA GLU A 482 38.42 10.34 4.99
C GLU A 482 39.42 11.33 5.63
N PRO A 483 40.44 10.86 6.38
CA PRO A 483 41.37 11.73 7.09
C PRO A 483 42.30 12.49 6.14
N GLN A 484 42.55 13.76 6.45
CA GLN A 484 43.45 14.65 5.69
C GLN A 484 44.91 14.61 6.19
N ASN A 485 45.15 13.98 7.34
CA ASN A 485 46.43 13.89 8.04
C ASN A 485 46.58 12.49 8.67
N SER A 486 47.69 12.25 9.37
CA SER A 486 47.82 11.07 10.24
C SER A 486 46.70 11.01 11.29
N VAL A 487 46.36 9.79 11.71
CA VAL A 487 45.26 9.52 12.65
C VAL A 487 45.84 9.11 13.99
N GLN A 488 45.47 9.84 15.03
CA GLN A 488 45.97 9.64 16.39
C GLN A 488 44.92 8.88 17.20
N MET A 489 45.30 7.77 17.80
CA MET A 489 44.42 6.94 18.62
C MET A 489 45.05 6.68 19.98
N LYS A 490 44.22 6.55 21.03
CA LYS A 490 44.64 6.12 22.38
C LYS A 490 43.56 5.21 22.98
N SER A 491 43.84 4.61 24.14
CA SER A 491 42.77 4.02 24.91
C SER A 491 41.86 5.08 25.53
N PHE A 492 40.54 4.90 25.40
CA PHE A 492 39.54 5.62 26.18
C PHE A 492 39.29 4.91 27.52
N TYR A 493 39.27 3.57 27.50
CA TYR A 493 39.41 2.73 28.69
C TYR A 493 39.91 1.32 28.31
N GLY A 494 40.72 0.73 29.19
CA GLY A 494 41.24 -0.64 29.08
C GLY A 494 42.48 -0.79 28.18
N THR A 495 42.91 -2.04 27.99
CA THR A 495 44.12 -2.36 27.21
C THR A 495 43.87 -2.38 25.70
N LEU A 496 44.77 -1.77 24.95
CA LEU A 496 44.83 -1.82 23.49
C LEU A 496 46.09 -2.56 23.00
N THR A 497 46.04 -3.00 21.75
CA THR A 497 47.15 -3.64 21.04
C THR A 497 47.31 -3.03 19.65
N LEU A 498 48.55 -2.82 19.22
CA LEU A 498 48.92 -2.55 17.84
C LEU A 498 49.23 -3.88 17.16
N GLN A 499 48.55 -4.16 16.04
CA GLN A 499 48.66 -5.43 15.32
C GLN A 499 48.93 -5.20 13.83
N ARG A 500 49.66 -6.13 13.20
CA ARG A 500 49.66 -6.29 11.74
C ARG A 500 48.34 -6.91 11.28
N THR A 501 48.03 -6.79 9.99
CA THR A 501 46.80 -7.35 9.39
C THR A 501 46.70 -8.88 9.50
N ASN A 502 47.83 -9.58 9.68
CA ASN A 502 47.91 -11.02 9.92
C ASN A 502 47.55 -11.46 11.37
N GLY A 503 47.33 -10.51 12.29
CA GLY A 503 47.06 -10.77 13.71
C GLY A 503 48.29 -10.84 14.62
N GLU A 504 49.50 -10.58 14.10
CA GLU A 504 50.71 -10.45 14.90
C GLU A 504 50.64 -9.18 15.77
N ILE A 505 50.71 -9.33 17.09
CA ILE A 505 50.75 -8.23 18.05
C ILE A 505 52.18 -7.67 18.08
N LEU A 506 52.32 -6.38 17.80
CA LEU A 506 53.59 -5.65 17.82
C LEU A 506 53.84 -4.97 19.17
N GLU A 507 52.78 -4.45 19.78
CA GLU A 507 52.83 -3.74 21.06
C GLU A 507 51.47 -3.80 21.78
N THR A 508 51.50 -3.79 23.11
CA THR A 508 50.34 -3.69 24.00
C THR A 508 50.47 -2.44 24.84
N PHE A 509 49.45 -1.58 24.88
CA PHE A 509 49.50 -0.27 25.51
C PHE A 509 48.19 0.10 26.24
N SER A 510 48.29 1.05 27.17
CA SER A 510 47.24 1.44 28.10
C SER A 510 46.58 2.78 27.72
N GLU A 511 45.72 3.26 28.63
CA GLU A 511 45.41 4.69 28.78
C GLU A 511 46.71 5.54 28.81
N ASP A 512 46.55 6.83 28.46
CA ASP A 512 47.60 7.83 28.18
C ASP A 512 48.57 7.58 27.00
N THR A 513 48.66 6.36 26.45
CA THR A 513 49.53 6.10 25.28
C THR A 513 48.83 6.42 23.96
N ILE A 514 49.43 7.30 23.14
CA ILE A 514 48.98 7.62 21.78
C ILE A 514 49.75 6.78 20.75
N VAL A 515 49.02 6.11 19.86
CA VAL A 515 49.53 5.56 18.60
C VAL A 515 49.15 6.47 17.43
N VAL A 516 50.09 6.74 16.54
CA VAL A 516 49.90 7.57 15.35
C VAL A 516 49.98 6.70 14.10
N LEU A 517 48.88 6.58 13.37
CA LEU A 517 48.81 5.88 12.08
C LEU A 517 48.97 6.88 10.92
N ASN A 518 49.77 6.53 9.92
CA ASN A 518 49.98 7.33 8.71
C ASN A 518 50.11 6.40 7.48
N TYR A 519 49.92 6.96 6.28
CA TYR A 519 50.14 6.26 5.01
C TYR A 519 50.76 7.20 3.99
N GLN A 520 51.94 6.85 3.47
CA GLN A 520 52.66 7.62 2.45
C GLN A 520 53.44 6.66 1.53
N ASN A 521 53.53 6.99 0.24
CA ASN A 521 54.37 6.26 -0.74
C ASN A 521 54.16 4.73 -0.75
N ALA A 522 52.91 4.27 -0.67
CA ALA A 522 52.51 2.86 -0.58
C ALA A 522 52.98 2.09 0.67
N VAL A 523 53.36 2.80 1.74
CA VAL A 523 53.73 2.23 3.04
C VAL A 523 52.83 2.80 4.14
N TYR A 524 52.29 1.93 4.98
CA TYR A 524 51.64 2.31 6.23
C TYR A 524 52.71 2.42 7.32
N THR A 525 52.59 3.40 8.20
CA THR A 525 53.44 3.52 9.40
C THR A 525 52.59 3.67 10.66
N ALA A 526 53.01 3.04 11.75
CA ALA A 526 52.46 3.21 13.08
C ALA A 526 53.58 3.61 14.06
N SER A 527 53.39 4.69 14.81
CA SER A 527 54.39 5.17 15.79
C SER A 527 53.80 5.22 17.19
N ILE A 528 54.55 4.75 18.19
CA ILE A 528 54.19 4.76 19.62
C ILE A 528 55.42 5.22 20.41
N ALA A 529 55.34 6.41 21.03
CA ALA A 529 56.50 7.10 21.58
C ALA A 529 57.68 7.11 20.56
N ASP A 530 58.87 6.67 20.97
CA ASP A 530 60.07 6.61 20.10
C ASP A 530 60.09 5.40 19.14
N ARG A 531 59.12 4.48 19.22
CA ARG A 531 59.03 3.30 18.33
C ARG A 531 58.25 3.63 17.07
N SER A 532 58.71 3.11 15.94
CA SER A 532 58.04 3.23 14.65
C SER A 532 58.07 1.90 13.90
N TYR A 533 56.92 1.53 13.35
CA TYR A 533 56.69 0.30 12.59
C TYR A 533 56.23 0.68 11.19
N SER A 534 56.76 0.00 10.17
CA SER A 534 56.41 0.21 8.76
C SER A 534 55.97 -1.11 8.12
N ASP A 535 54.91 -1.09 7.33
CA ASP A 535 54.34 -2.28 6.70
C ASP A 535 53.64 -1.94 5.37
N PRO A 536 53.71 -2.79 4.32
CA PRO A 536 52.91 -2.61 3.11
C PRO A 536 51.41 -2.85 3.31
N GLN A 537 50.96 -3.34 4.47
CA GLN A 537 49.54 -3.55 4.81
C GLN A 537 49.10 -2.71 6.02
N PRO A 538 47.79 -2.44 6.19
CA PRO A 538 47.30 -1.62 7.30
C PRO A 538 47.56 -2.23 8.68
N PHE A 539 48.03 -1.39 9.60
CA PHE A 539 48.01 -1.68 11.02
C PHE A 539 46.60 -1.60 11.59
N ARG A 540 46.32 -2.46 12.57
CA ARG A 540 45.05 -2.51 13.31
C ARG A 540 45.31 -2.15 14.77
N VAL A 541 44.58 -1.17 15.29
CA VAL A 541 44.51 -0.88 16.72
C VAL A 541 43.29 -1.60 17.25
N THR A 542 43.45 -2.51 18.22
CA THR A 542 42.36 -3.37 18.73
C THR A 542 42.39 -3.47 20.24
N SER A 543 41.24 -3.64 20.89
CA SER A 543 41.19 -3.92 22.34
C SER A 543 41.19 -5.41 22.66
N GLU A 544 41.97 -5.80 23.65
CA GLU A 544 42.04 -7.16 24.16
C GLU A 544 40.67 -7.66 24.64
N ALA A 545 40.34 -8.91 24.28
CA ALA A 545 39.04 -9.53 24.52
C ALA A 545 37.80 -8.71 24.06
N LYS A 546 37.98 -7.72 23.16
CA LYS A 546 36.96 -6.76 22.70
C LYS A 546 36.34 -5.89 23.82
N LYS A 547 37.00 -5.74 24.99
CA LYS A 547 36.39 -5.09 26.17
C LYS A 547 36.56 -3.58 26.24
N GLY A 548 37.73 -3.07 25.88
CA GLY A 548 38.07 -1.64 25.89
C GLY A 548 37.48 -0.86 24.72
N VAL A 549 37.73 0.45 24.74
CA VAL A 549 37.27 1.42 23.73
C VAL A 549 38.45 2.29 23.30
N ILE A 550 38.52 2.56 22.00
CA ILE A 550 39.57 3.37 21.38
C ILE A 550 39.03 4.80 21.17
N GLU A 551 39.77 5.81 21.60
CA GLU A 551 39.48 7.22 21.25
C GLU A 551 40.33 7.62 20.04
N ILE A 552 39.70 8.25 19.04
CA ILE A 552 40.42 8.94 17.95
C ILE A 552 40.63 10.40 18.39
N VAL A 553 41.84 10.73 18.81
CA VAL A 553 42.19 12.00 19.49
C VAL A 553 42.00 13.20 18.56
N ASN A 554 42.35 13.06 17.28
CA ASN A 554 42.24 14.13 16.28
C ASN A 554 41.02 13.99 15.36
N TYR A 555 39.91 13.44 15.88
CA TYR A 555 38.62 13.37 15.20
C TYR A 555 37.52 14.10 15.99
N GLU A 556 36.75 14.90 15.27
CA GLU A 556 35.74 15.80 15.82
C GLU A 556 34.38 15.54 15.15
N ASN A 557 33.46 14.96 15.93
CA ASN A 557 32.15 14.49 15.49
C ASN A 557 31.05 15.02 16.42
N ARG A 558 31.00 16.34 16.59
CA ARG A 558 30.09 17.00 17.53
C ARG A 558 28.66 17.04 16.96
N PRO A 559 27.62 16.59 17.69
CA PRO A 559 26.26 16.67 17.21
C PRO A 559 25.79 18.14 17.14
N PRO A 560 25.13 18.60 16.05
CA PRO A 560 24.80 20.03 15.86
C PRO A 560 23.94 20.67 16.96
N TRP A 561 23.21 19.87 17.74
CA TRP A 561 22.37 20.31 18.85
C TRP A 561 23.10 20.43 20.19
N ASN A 562 24.34 19.92 20.33
CA ASN A 562 25.17 20.08 21.53
C ASN A 562 26.67 19.95 21.22
N ALA A 563 27.34 21.09 21.06
CA ALA A 563 28.77 21.17 20.78
C ALA A 563 29.68 20.75 21.97
N ALA A 564 29.17 20.50 23.17
CA ALA A 564 29.97 19.97 24.28
C ALA A 564 30.29 18.47 24.11
N LEU A 565 29.48 17.73 23.33
CA LEU A 565 29.68 16.31 23.04
C LEU A 565 30.64 16.13 21.85
N ASN A 566 31.48 15.10 21.89
CA ASN A 566 32.25 14.60 20.74
C ASN A 566 32.06 13.07 20.64
N ASP A 567 31.70 12.57 19.46
CA ASP A 567 31.51 11.13 19.18
C ASP A 567 32.75 10.54 18.48
N ASN A 568 33.88 10.53 19.19
CA ASN A 568 35.18 10.07 18.71
C ASN A 568 35.68 8.75 19.34
N THR A 569 34.83 8.03 20.07
CA THR A 569 35.17 6.77 20.77
C THR A 569 34.46 5.56 20.17
N PHE A 570 35.19 4.44 19.99
CA PHE A 570 34.75 3.27 19.21
C PHE A 570 35.12 1.93 19.85
N ARG A 571 34.27 0.91 19.64
CA ARG A 571 34.52 -0.49 20.04
C ARG A 571 35.25 -1.28 18.96
N GLY A 572 35.85 -2.40 19.34
CA GLY A 572 36.40 -3.39 18.41
C GLY A 572 37.81 -3.05 17.94
N ALA A 573 37.97 -2.85 16.62
CA ALA A 573 39.22 -2.47 15.98
C ALA A 573 39.05 -1.21 15.12
N LEU A 574 40.11 -0.40 15.06
CA LEU A 574 40.27 0.71 14.13
C LEU A 574 41.52 0.49 13.26
N GLU A 575 41.44 0.93 12.02
CA GLU A 575 42.50 0.78 11.01
C GLU A 575 42.46 1.99 10.05
N LEU A 576 43.62 2.33 9.50
CA LEU A 576 43.80 3.39 8.50
C LEU A 576 44.12 2.72 7.15
N VAL A 577 43.23 2.81 6.16
CA VAL A 577 43.27 1.98 4.95
C VAL A 577 42.98 2.78 3.69
N VAL A 578 43.74 2.54 2.63
CA VAL A 578 43.44 3.08 1.29
C VAL A 578 42.31 2.29 0.62
N ASN A 579 41.32 3.02 0.12
CA ASN A 579 40.36 2.50 -0.82
C ASN A 579 41.00 2.42 -2.22
N ASN A 580 41.48 1.23 -2.59
CA ASN A 580 42.20 0.98 -3.85
C ASN A 580 41.43 1.41 -5.11
N LYS A 581 40.10 1.56 -5.05
CA LYS A 581 39.25 1.98 -6.17
C LYS A 581 39.17 3.50 -6.34
N THR A 582 39.18 4.27 -5.25
CA THR A 582 39.15 5.75 -5.27
C THR A 582 40.52 6.38 -5.08
N GLN A 583 41.50 5.60 -4.62
CA GLN A 583 42.81 6.06 -4.13
C GLN A 583 42.71 7.05 -2.96
N THR A 584 41.58 7.06 -2.25
CA THR A 584 41.38 7.88 -1.03
C THR A 584 41.62 7.07 0.25
N LEU A 585 42.10 7.75 1.29
CA LEU A 585 42.41 7.18 2.59
C LEU A 585 41.17 7.21 3.49
N TRP A 586 40.94 6.14 4.26
CA TRP A 586 39.77 5.99 5.14
C TRP A 586 40.18 5.50 6.53
N VAL A 587 39.51 6.01 7.57
CA VAL A 587 39.45 5.29 8.86
C VAL A 587 38.29 4.31 8.80
N VAL A 588 38.57 3.03 9.10
CA VAL A 588 37.58 1.96 9.13
C VAL A 588 37.49 1.39 10.54
N ASN A 589 36.26 1.17 11.02
CA ASN A 589 35.96 0.50 12.27
C ASN A 589 35.43 -0.91 11.99
N GLU A 590 36.08 -1.94 12.54
CA GLU A 590 35.62 -3.32 12.48
C GLU A 590 35.19 -3.81 13.86
N LEU A 591 33.94 -4.24 13.98
CA LEU A 591 33.36 -4.72 15.23
C LEU A 591 32.20 -5.70 14.98
N PRO A 592 31.80 -6.51 15.98
CA PRO A 592 30.65 -7.41 15.88
C PRO A 592 29.36 -6.65 15.56
N LEU A 593 28.46 -7.24 14.76
CA LEU A 593 27.20 -6.64 14.31
C LEU A 593 26.33 -6.10 15.48
N GLU A 594 26.21 -6.80 16.59
CA GLU A 594 25.48 -6.31 17.77
C GLU A 594 26.19 -5.10 18.40
N SER A 595 27.53 -5.11 18.42
CA SER A 595 28.31 -3.97 18.96
C SER A 595 28.25 -2.73 18.08
N TYR A 596 28.05 -2.89 16.77
CA TYR A 596 27.76 -1.81 15.83
C TYR A 596 26.41 -1.13 16.13
N LEU A 597 25.37 -1.93 16.40
CA LEU A 597 24.02 -1.43 16.66
C LEU A 597 23.93 -0.54 17.90
N TYR A 598 24.77 -0.78 18.92
CA TYR A 598 24.79 0.06 20.13
C TYR A 598 25.19 1.52 19.86
N GLY A 599 25.92 1.77 18.75
CA GLY A 599 26.33 3.11 18.32
C GLY A 599 25.46 3.74 17.24
N ILE A 600 24.32 3.15 16.87
CA ILE A 600 23.40 3.71 15.85
C ILE A 600 22.60 4.88 16.44
N ALA A 601 22.68 6.04 15.81
CA ALA A 601 22.16 7.32 16.31
C ALA A 601 20.96 7.86 15.51
N GLU A 602 20.15 6.95 14.98
CA GLU A 602 18.97 7.23 14.12
C GLU A 602 17.70 7.59 14.92
N ALA A 603 17.78 7.57 16.25
CA ALA A 603 16.66 7.83 17.16
C ALA A 603 17.13 8.48 18.47
N GLY A 604 16.20 9.11 19.17
CA GLY A 604 16.41 9.60 20.53
C GLY A 604 16.33 8.48 21.55
N ASN A 605 17.11 8.60 22.64
CA ASN A 605 17.11 7.62 23.73
C ASN A 605 15.78 7.57 24.50
N GLU A 606 14.98 8.63 24.39
CA GLU A 606 13.66 8.81 24.99
C GLU A 606 12.51 8.23 24.15
N ASN A 607 12.78 7.66 22.97
CA ASN A 607 11.74 7.07 22.13
C ASN A 607 11.28 5.69 22.64
N ASP A 608 10.06 5.30 22.29
CA ASP A 608 9.43 4.08 22.82
C ASP A 608 10.23 2.80 22.52
N VAL A 609 10.23 1.87 23.48
CA VAL A 609 11.02 0.63 23.44
C VAL A 609 10.67 -0.28 22.25
N ASP A 610 9.41 -0.36 21.83
CA ASP A 610 8.99 -1.18 20.70
C ASP A 610 9.35 -0.53 19.35
N TYR A 611 9.30 0.81 19.27
CA TYR A 611 9.89 1.54 18.15
C TYR A 611 11.41 1.33 18.06
N LEU A 612 12.13 1.44 19.19
CA LEU A 612 13.58 1.23 19.21
C LEU A 612 13.97 -0.21 18.83
N LYS A 613 13.19 -1.21 19.26
CA LYS A 613 13.38 -2.62 18.86
C LYS A 613 13.13 -2.85 17.37
N ALA A 614 12.09 -2.22 16.81
CA ALA A 614 11.84 -2.27 15.37
C ALA A 614 13.01 -1.64 14.59
N LEU A 615 13.45 -0.45 15.00
CA LEU A 615 14.58 0.25 14.38
C LEU A 615 15.88 -0.55 14.46
N MET A 616 16.24 -1.09 15.63
CA MET A 616 17.46 -1.90 15.78
C MET A 616 17.39 -3.21 14.98
N THR A 617 16.22 -3.82 14.84
CA THR A 617 16.04 -5.02 14.00
C THR A 617 16.16 -4.70 12.51
N ALA A 618 15.56 -3.60 12.05
CA ALA A 618 15.72 -3.13 10.67
C ALA A 618 17.20 -2.79 10.38
N ALA A 619 17.85 -2.06 11.30
CA ALA A 619 19.26 -1.72 11.21
C ALA A 619 20.17 -2.96 11.15
N ARG A 620 19.94 -3.96 12.01
CA ARG A 620 20.66 -5.25 11.99
C ARG A 620 20.52 -5.95 10.65
N THR A 621 19.30 -5.95 10.12
CA THR A 621 18.97 -6.65 8.87
C THR A 621 19.57 -5.92 7.66
N TYR A 622 19.57 -4.60 7.62
CA TYR A 622 20.23 -3.79 6.59
C TYR A 622 21.74 -4.07 6.53
N ALA A 623 22.42 -4.02 7.68
CA ALA A 623 23.85 -4.32 7.77
C ALA A 623 24.17 -5.76 7.39
N LEU A 624 23.38 -6.74 7.84
CA LEU A 624 23.55 -8.14 7.47
C LEU A 624 23.28 -8.40 5.98
N TYR A 625 22.29 -7.73 5.39
CA TYR A 625 22.02 -7.80 3.95
C TYR A 625 23.22 -7.30 3.14
N HIS A 626 23.84 -6.19 3.54
CA HIS A 626 25.03 -5.66 2.86
C HIS A 626 26.32 -6.44 3.15
N TYR A 627 26.43 -7.11 4.30
CA TYR A 627 27.48 -8.11 4.55
C TYR A 627 27.35 -9.33 3.62
N GLN A 628 26.13 -9.84 3.42
CA GLN A 628 25.87 -10.95 2.49
C GLN A 628 25.92 -10.53 1.01
N ASN A 629 25.65 -9.25 0.72
CA ASN A 629 25.60 -8.68 -0.63
C ASN A 629 26.49 -7.42 -0.72
N PRO A 630 27.83 -7.56 -0.74
CA PRO A 630 28.80 -6.46 -0.66
C PRO A 630 28.96 -5.69 -1.98
N THR A 631 27.84 -5.29 -2.59
CA THR A 631 27.79 -4.65 -3.92
C THR A 631 27.82 -3.12 -3.87
N LYS A 632 27.21 -2.51 -2.82
CA LYS A 632 27.04 -1.05 -2.70
C LYS A 632 28.37 -0.29 -2.75
N TYR A 633 29.36 -0.78 -2.02
CA TYR A 633 30.73 -0.24 -1.99
C TYR A 633 31.76 -1.24 -2.56
N ALA A 634 31.39 -2.01 -3.60
CA ALA A 634 32.25 -3.04 -4.17
C ALA A 634 33.66 -2.52 -4.52
N GLY A 635 34.68 -3.03 -3.82
CA GLY A 635 36.10 -2.64 -3.91
C GLY A 635 36.62 -1.73 -2.79
N ALA A 636 35.76 -1.24 -1.89
CA ALA A 636 36.15 -0.46 -0.71
C ALA A 636 36.58 -1.36 0.47
N PRO A 637 37.34 -0.83 1.46
CA PRO A 637 37.75 -1.58 2.65
C PRO A 637 36.63 -1.73 3.71
N PHE A 638 35.42 -1.23 3.43
CA PHE A 638 34.24 -1.22 4.30
C PHE A 638 32.98 -1.63 3.55
N LEU A 639 31.96 -2.06 4.30
CA LEU A 639 30.65 -2.50 3.80
C LEU A 639 29.58 -1.40 3.86
N LEU A 640 29.73 -0.46 4.81
CA LEU A 640 28.82 0.66 5.11
C LEU A 640 29.66 1.89 5.45
N THR A 641 29.08 3.08 5.35
CA THR A 641 29.60 4.34 5.91
C THR A 641 28.92 4.67 7.24
N ALA A 642 29.54 5.50 8.08
CA ALA A 642 28.96 5.95 9.35
C ALA A 642 27.90 7.06 9.21
N THR A 643 27.38 7.29 8.01
CA THR A 643 26.57 8.46 7.64
C THR A 643 25.15 8.08 7.24
N ALA A 644 24.25 9.06 7.13
CA ALA A 644 22.90 8.87 6.61
C ALA A 644 22.82 8.42 5.12
N ALA A 645 23.96 8.18 4.45
CA ALA A 645 24.00 7.45 3.18
C ALA A 645 23.84 5.92 3.36
N ASP A 646 24.10 5.41 4.57
CA ASP A 646 23.83 4.04 5.01
C ASP A 646 22.97 4.07 6.27
N GLN A 647 23.61 4.31 7.41
CA GLN A 647 23.04 4.34 8.74
C GLN A 647 23.90 5.27 9.61
N LEU A 648 23.30 6.21 10.33
CA LEU A 648 24.04 7.16 11.15
C LEU A 648 24.69 6.46 12.36
N TYR A 649 26.02 6.31 12.34
CA TYR A 649 26.79 5.61 13.38
C TYR A 649 27.74 6.57 14.11
N ARG A 650 27.68 6.54 15.44
CA ARG A 650 28.41 7.44 16.36
C ARG A 650 29.16 6.69 17.47
N GLY A 651 29.40 5.40 17.28
CA GLY A 651 30.26 4.58 18.12
C GLY A 651 29.86 4.52 19.59
N PHE A 652 30.86 4.31 20.45
CA PHE A 652 30.67 4.22 21.90
C PHE A 652 30.29 5.57 22.52
N GLY A 653 30.71 6.69 21.91
CA GLY A 653 30.34 8.04 22.35
C GLY A 653 28.82 8.19 22.45
N PHE A 654 28.09 7.73 21.43
CA PHE A 654 26.63 7.70 21.46
C PHE A 654 26.08 6.60 22.38
N GLU A 655 26.60 5.36 22.33
CA GLU A 655 26.19 4.25 23.22
C GLU A 655 26.13 4.68 24.70
N SER A 656 27.17 5.40 25.16
CA SER A 656 27.35 5.79 26.56
C SER A 656 26.21 6.66 27.13
N ARG A 657 25.50 7.39 26.25
CA ARG A 657 24.35 8.26 26.60
C ARG A 657 23.02 7.78 26.03
N ALA A 658 23.03 6.74 25.20
CA ALA A 658 21.87 6.18 24.51
C ALA A 658 21.58 4.74 24.95
N SER A 659 21.54 4.51 26.27
CA SER A 659 21.43 3.18 26.87
C SER A 659 20.17 2.40 26.46
N ASN A 660 19.07 3.06 26.11
CA ASN A 660 17.85 2.42 25.61
C ASN A 660 18.02 1.88 24.18
N ILE A 661 18.84 2.53 23.34
CA ILE A 661 19.20 2.03 22.00
C ILE A 661 19.98 0.73 22.13
N ALA A 662 21.05 0.75 22.94
CA ALA A 662 21.86 -0.44 23.20
C ALA A 662 21.06 -1.56 23.89
N LYS A 663 20.08 -1.23 24.72
CA LYS A 663 19.12 -2.18 25.32
C LYS A 663 18.18 -2.79 24.27
N ALA A 664 17.58 -1.99 23.40
CA ALA A 664 16.69 -2.46 22.34
C ALA A 664 17.42 -3.33 21.31
N ALA A 665 18.70 -3.05 21.02
CA ALA A 665 19.57 -3.92 20.24
C ALA A 665 19.76 -5.27 20.96
N LYS A 666 20.19 -5.28 22.23
CA LYS A 666 20.39 -6.50 23.03
C LYS A 666 19.11 -7.36 23.16
N GLU A 667 17.96 -6.73 23.41
CA GLU A 667 16.66 -7.43 23.48
C GLU A 667 16.14 -7.93 22.12
N THR A 668 16.81 -7.59 21.01
CA THR A 668 16.55 -8.13 19.66
C THR A 668 17.76 -8.87 19.08
N SER A 669 18.77 -9.20 19.88
CA SER A 669 20.03 -9.82 19.41
C SER A 669 19.78 -11.03 18.50
N GLY A 670 20.46 -11.10 17.36
CA GLY A 670 20.30 -12.14 16.35
C GLY A 670 18.95 -12.15 15.61
N ARG A 671 17.96 -11.31 15.97
CA ARG A 671 16.64 -11.25 15.31
C ARG A 671 16.73 -10.38 14.06
N VAL A 672 16.32 -10.92 12.91
CA VAL A 672 16.38 -10.25 11.59
C VAL A 672 15.10 -10.42 10.78
N VAL A 673 14.87 -9.50 9.85
CA VAL A 673 13.74 -9.54 8.91
C VAL A 673 14.10 -10.40 7.69
N THR A 674 13.23 -11.34 7.34
CA THR A 674 13.43 -12.26 6.21
C THR A 674 12.23 -12.29 5.27
N TYR A 675 12.45 -12.50 3.98
CA TYR A 675 11.38 -12.78 3.01
C TYR A 675 11.67 -14.09 2.28
N GLN A 676 10.72 -15.02 2.31
CA GLN A 676 10.89 -16.40 1.80
C GLN A 676 12.14 -17.12 2.35
N GLY A 677 12.60 -16.73 3.55
CA GLY A 677 13.76 -17.28 4.23
C GLY A 677 14.99 -16.40 4.21
N GLU A 678 15.23 -15.71 3.10
CA GLU A 678 16.45 -14.91 2.90
C GLU A 678 16.41 -13.59 3.68
N VAL A 679 17.57 -13.13 4.15
CA VAL A 679 17.74 -11.80 4.76
C VAL A 679 17.49 -10.73 3.71
N VAL A 680 16.71 -9.69 4.06
CA VAL A 680 16.27 -8.68 3.10
C VAL A 680 16.67 -7.26 3.46
N VAL A 681 16.96 -6.47 2.41
CA VAL A 681 17.17 -5.02 2.55
C VAL A 681 15.92 -4.37 3.17
N THR A 682 16.18 -3.61 4.23
CA THR A 682 15.18 -3.09 5.18
C THR A 682 15.41 -1.58 5.37
N PRO A 683 15.20 -0.77 4.32
CA PRO A 683 15.38 0.68 4.40
C PRO A 683 14.35 1.30 5.36
N TYR A 684 14.72 2.41 5.99
CA TYR A 684 13.91 3.17 6.92
C TYR A 684 14.20 4.67 6.75
N PHE A 685 13.24 5.54 7.07
CA PHE A 685 13.33 6.98 6.81
C PHE A 685 12.54 7.79 7.87
N SER A 686 12.70 9.11 7.91
CA SER A 686 12.23 9.93 9.04
C SER A 686 10.70 10.04 9.13
N GLN A 687 10.02 10.43 8.04
CA GLN A 687 8.58 10.70 8.01
C GLN A 687 8.02 10.58 6.59
N SER A 688 6.78 10.09 6.43
CA SER A 688 6.07 10.07 5.15
C SER A 688 5.08 11.22 4.98
N ASP A 689 4.44 11.30 3.80
CA ASP A 689 3.31 12.17 3.47
C ASP A 689 1.93 11.50 3.63
N GLY A 690 1.87 10.38 4.38
CA GLY A 690 0.65 9.60 4.63
C GLY A 690 0.65 8.21 4.01
N ARG A 691 1.67 7.89 3.21
CA ARG A 691 1.97 6.52 2.75
C ARG A 691 3.48 6.33 2.53
N THR A 692 3.97 5.11 2.71
CA THR A 692 5.30 4.73 2.24
C THR A 692 5.33 4.64 0.70
N ARG A 693 6.51 4.47 0.12
CA ARG A 693 6.72 4.22 -1.31
C ARG A 693 7.08 2.75 -1.54
N ALA A 694 6.57 2.17 -2.62
CA ALA A 694 7.10 0.92 -3.14
C ALA A 694 8.53 1.13 -3.65
N TRP A 695 9.36 0.07 -3.66
CA TRP A 695 10.76 0.15 -4.11
C TRP A 695 10.89 0.84 -5.49
N GLU A 696 10.05 0.43 -6.44
CA GLU A 696 10.10 0.91 -7.84
C GLU A 696 9.56 2.34 -8.04
N GLU A 697 8.94 2.96 -7.02
CA GLU A 697 8.56 4.38 -7.08
C GLU A 697 9.78 5.32 -6.92
N VAL A 698 10.93 4.81 -6.45
CA VAL A 698 12.10 5.65 -6.11
C VAL A 698 13.44 5.04 -6.56
N TRP A 699 13.59 3.71 -6.54
CA TRP A 699 14.86 3.03 -6.82
C TRP A 699 14.75 1.94 -7.91
N ALA A 700 15.79 1.84 -8.73
CA ALA A 700 15.91 0.80 -9.76
C ALA A 700 16.24 -0.58 -9.15
N GLY A 701 16.17 -1.63 -9.98
CA GLY A 701 16.50 -3.02 -9.58
C GLY A 701 15.30 -3.97 -9.44
N GLY A 702 14.12 -3.56 -9.91
CA GLY A 702 12.91 -4.39 -9.97
C GLY A 702 12.13 -4.46 -8.64
N PRO A 703 10.99 -5.17 -8.63
CA PRO A 703 10.10 -5.20 -7.48
C PRO A 703 10.74 -5.98 -6.32
N LYS A 704 10.67 -5.41 -5.11
CA LYS A 704 10.93 -6.12 -3.86
C LYS A 704 9.58 -6.32 -3.16
N PRO A 705 9.00 -7.55 -3.15
CA PRO A 705 7.62 -7.77 -2.68
C PRO A 705 7.33 -7.35 -1.24
N TRP A 706 8.36 -7.20 -0.40
CA TRP A 706 8.25 -6.72 0.97
C TRP A 706 8.37 -5.19 1.12
N LEU A 707 8.67 -4.46 0.03
CA LEU A 707 8.78 -3.00 -0.02
C LEU A 707 7.76 -2.45 -1.01
N VAL A 708 6.49 -2.50 -0.59
CA VAL A 708 5.32 -1.93 -1.28
C VAL A 708 4.79 -0.74 -0.49
N SER A 709 3.99 0.11 -1.16
CA SER A 709 3.36 1.26 -0.50
C SER A 709 2.28 0.80 0.50
N VAL A 710 2.46 1.16 1.77
CA VAL A 710 1.47 0.99 2.84
C VAL A 710 1.02 2.36 3.37
N PRO A 711 -0.20 2.49 3.93
CA PRO A 711 -0.62 3.73 4.59
C PRO A 711 0.28 4.09 5.78
N ASP A 712 0.28 5.36 6.18
CA ASP A 712 1.05 5.86 7.32
C ASP A 712 0.26 6.98 8.03
N PRO A 713 -0.81 6.63 8.78
CA PRO A 713 -1.87 7.56 9.18
C PRO A 713 -1.43 8.66 10.16
N CYS A 714 -0.27 8.52 10.79
CA CYS A 714 0.39 9.56 11.57
C CYS A 714 0.66 10.86 10.79
N CYS A 715 0.73 10.74 9.46
CA CYS A 715 1.59 11.58 8.63
C CYS A 715 0.93 12.01 7.31
N THR A 716 -0.38 11.73 7.16
CA THR A 716 -1.21 12.33 6.12
C THR A 716 -1.08 13.86 6.14
N GLU A 717 -0.99 14.47 4.96
CA GLU A 717 -0.79 15.93 4.77
C GLU A 717 0.52 16.50 5.34
N LYS A 718 1.49 15.66 5.72
CA LYS A 718 2.84 16.11 6.11
C LYS A 718 3.84 16.07 4.95
N GLU A 719 4.99 16.71 5.16
CA GLU A 719 6.14 16.63 4.26
C GLU A 719 6.86 15.27 4.39
N LEU A 720 7.23 14.71 3.24
CA LEU A 720 8.03 13.50 3.11
C LEU A 720 9.50 13.80 3.47
N LEU A 721 9.98 13.26 4.59
CA LEU A 721 11.35 13.44 5.07
C LEU A 721 12.15 12.14 4.88
N GLY A 722 12.86 12.06 3.75
CA GLY A 722 13.67 10.91 3.33
C GLY A 722 13.10 10.18 2.12
N HIS A 723 13.58 8.97 1.85
CA HIS A 723 13.31 8.25 0.59
C HIS A 723 11.93 7.57 0.48
N GLY A 724 11.09 7.61 1.52
CA GLY A 724 9.72 7.05 1.48
C GLY A 724 9.60 5.52 1.50
N ILE A 725 10.60 4.77 1.03
CA ILE A 725 10.58 3.29 0.99
C ILE A 725 10.80 2.69 2.39
N GLY A 726 10.00 1.68 2.74
CA GLY A 726 10.19 0.86 3.94
C GLY A 726 9.58 1.47 5.20
N MET A 727 10.30 1.43 6.32
CA MET A 727 9.75 1.84 7.62
C MET A 727 9.82 3.36 7.83
N SER A 728 8.65 3.99 8.00
CA SER A 728 8.51 5.38 8.44
C SER A 728 8.80 5.48 9.93
N ALA A 729 9.81 6.23 10.35
CA ALA A 729 10.19 6.35 11.76
C ALA A 729 9.14 7.13 12.57
N ALA A 730 8.52 8.16 11.97
CA ALA A 730 7.40 8.89 12.57
C ALA A 730 6.17 7.99 12.80
N GLY A 731 5.84 7.14 11.83
CA GLY A 731 4.73 6.20 11.95
C GLY A 731 5.00 5.01 12.85
N ALA A 732 6.23 4.46 12.82
CA ALA A 732 6.66 3.44 13.75
C ALA A 732 6.62 3.92 15.21
N ARG A 733 7.00 5.18 15.49
CA ARG A 733 6.78 5.82 16.80
C ARG A 733 5.30 5.99 17.15
N HIS A 734 4.46 6.39 16.20
CA HIS A 734 3.01 6.50 16.41
C HIS A 734 2.38 5.14 16.76
N PHE A 735 2.70 4.09 16.01
CA PHE A 735 2.20 2.73 16.29
C PHE A 735 2.72 2.19 17.63
N ALA A 736 3.98 2.41 17.97
CA ALA A 736 4.51 2.05 19.29
C ALA A 736 3.73 2.75 20.43
N ASN A 737 3.46 4.05 20.28
CA ASN A 737 2.63 4.82 21.22
C ASN A 737 1.16 4.35 21.27
N GLU A 738 0.65 3.66 20.25
CA GLU A 738 -0.65 2.97 20.26
C GLU A 738 -0.59 1.53 20.83
N GLY A 739 0.56 1.13 21.40
CA GLY A 739 0.77 -0.20 21.96
C GLY A 739 0.94 -1.32 20.91
N LYS A 740 1.42 -0.99 19.71
CA LYS A 740 1.88 -2.01 18.75
C LYS A 740 3.28 -2.47 19.10
N SER A 741 3.48 -3.79 19.18
CA SER A 741 4.79 -4.37 19.42
C SER A 741 5.74 -4.22 18.22
N TRP A 742 7.04 -4.27 18.47
CA TRP A 742 8.11 -4.11 17.48
C TRP A 742 7.98 -5.05 16.29
N ASP A 743 7.51 -6.28 16.52
CA ASP A 743 7.31 -7.29 15.48
C ASP A 743 6.10 -7.00 14.60
N TRP A 744 5.03 -6.42 15.16
CA TRP A 744 3.90 -5.90 14.39
C TRP A 744 4.34 -4.72 13.52
N ILE A 745 5.12 -3.78 14.07
CA ILE A 745 5.62 -2.61 13.34
C ILE A 745 6.46 -3.05 12.13
N LEU A 746 7.37 -4.01 12.31
CA LEU A 746 8.18 -4.55 11.21
C LEU A 746 7.35 -5.27 10.15
N THR A 747 6.36 -6.09 10.55
CA THR A 747 5.51 -6.84 9.60
C THR A 747 4.43 -5.97 8.93
N TYR A 748 4.16 -4.78 9.46
CA TYR A 748 3.36 -3.74 8.82
C TYR A 748 4.14 -3.06 7.67
N TYR A 749 5.33 -2.52 7.96
CA TYR A 749 6.12 -1.78 6.97
C TYR A 749 6.86 -2.66 5.97
N TYR A 750 7.27 -3.86 6.37
CA TYR A 750 7.91 -4.84 5.50
C TYR A 750 6.92 -5.97 5.21
N THR A 751 6.25 -5.89 4.06
CA THR A 751 5.06 -6.70 3.77
C THR A 751 5.39 -8.18 3.57
N GLY A 752 4.68 -9.08 4.26
CA GLY A 752 4.80 -10.53 4.07
C GLY A 752 6.11 -11.16 4.57
N VAL A 753 6.91 -10.42 5.36
CA VAL A 753 8.15 -10.92 5.97
C VAL A 753 7.88 -11.87 7.15
N ALA A 754 8.94 -12.53 7.61
CA ALA A 754 8.99 -13.25 8.87
C ALA A 754 10.24 -12.83 9.67
N LEU A 755 10.12 -12.80 11.00
CA LEU A 755 11.24 -12.45 11.90
C LEU A 755 11.93 -13.73 12.41
N GLN A 756 13.18 -13.91 12.02
CA GLN A 756 13.96 -15.12 12.32
C GLN A 756 15.12 -14.80 13.25
N GLU A 757 15.54 -15.79 14.04
CA GLU A 757 16.81 -15.77 14.77
C GLU A 757 17.90 -16.31 13.83
N TRP A 758 18.97 -15.52 13.61
CA TRP A 758 19.95 -15.78 12.54
C TRP A 758 21.34 -16.17 13.05
N TYR A 759 21.70 -15.83 14.28
CA TYR A 759 22.88 -16.28 15.03
C TYR A 759 22.55 -16.33 16.52
#